data_AF-A0A2D5EUN7-F1
#
_entry.id   AF-A0A2D5EUN7-F1
#
_cell.length_a   1.000
_cell.length_b   1.000
_cell.length_c   1.000
_cell.angle_alpha   90.00
_cell.angle_beta   90.00
_cell.angle_gamma   90.00
#
_symmetry.space_group_name_H-M   'P 1'
#
loop_
_entity.id
_entity.type
_entity.pdbx_description
1 polymer ?
#
loop_
_entity_poly.entity_id
_entity_poly.type
_entity_poly.pdbx_seq_one_letter_code
_entity_poly.pdbx_strand_id
1 'polypeptide(L)'
;MRNIGALAVALVLAHAGVSKAHPITLDGSDADWIATAPIGFNVARVQRDASGRGEWIWVDEDDDARTDLAGGGAEDADLREVRVTATATTLTFLVRMDGVGTEAQDAQVQIALDLDRTDASGNEFFAGFADLTASSAARWEYLLRTRDFASASPSVELLDASYAPVAGAGSLAADGAGLVEISVDWADLGLAGAPSAFRFSVATFRESATDGNTVGLGDASVSNALDLLTDYDDRINQSTGTWPGEISMGDIELSHFAEVWMSAEGEVIAPVVVTRFLSDAAMRTELIEIANAAGAAVGLAGFKVGDEEQPDAGEGMRVLPDTTLDAGAALVIASATPFTASFGAAPDIDLASLVVFDAWGGASGSVALSNAGDEVLVLGVDNTVLDAVSYGSGAYPGVTVLGSAPGDDEVAVRLVDTVDTDDMTSDFALFDACDEDADCGPCFECTRYACLPRPMGASCGDGDACNGDETCDGAGSCEPGIALECDDSNLCTADSCDATLGCQNMPLTGTSCADGDVCNGDEVCDAGTCVAGTALDCDDANACTADSCDATMGCQNDPLTGTACPDGDLCNGDEICNAGTCEAGTALDCDDSNVCTEDSCEAAAGCVNAPLSGTACLDADVCNGSEMCMDGVCAAGTSLDCDDSNPCTADSCDAITGCANDPLSGTSCGDGDVCNGAEMCMDGTCASGTPLDCDDMDPCTIDSCDAVDGCAHEPDPACADAGVDAGPMDEDAGVDAGPMDEDAGVDAGPMDEDAGVDAGPMDAGTDAGPMDEDAGMMAMDASVEDAGAEEDAGRDASVEEDASMPEEDAGRADAGMPFDEGDDGCGCRVAPPRSDARGLAFLAVGALLFWRRRR
;
A
#
# COMPACT_ATOMS: atom_id res chain seq x y z
N MET A 1 14.19 -9.58 -12.18
CA MET A 1 15.68 -9.52 -12.31
C MET A 1 16.10 -8.08 -12.15
N ARG A 2 17.16 -7.78 -11.37
CA ARG A 2 17.40 -6.48 -10.70
C ARG A 2 16.34 -6.26 -9.60
N ASN A 3 16.65 -6.25 -8.30
CA ASN A 3 17.93 -6.18 -7.56
C ASN A 3 18.55 -4.78 -7.50
N ILE A 4 17.92 -3.92 -6.69
CA ILE A 4 18.37 -2.74 -5.90
C ILE A 4 17.18 -2.47 -4.96
N GLY A 5 17.33 -2.32 -3.64
CA GLY A 5 18.49 -2.59 -2.79
C GLY A 5 18.09 -2.40 -1.33
N ALA A 6 18.02 -3.49 -0.55
CA ALA A 6 17.72 -3.42 0.87
C ALA A 6 18.94 -2.84 1.61
N LEU A 7 18.90 -1.54 1.92
CA LEU A 7 19.88 -0.91 2.79
C LEU A 7 19.52 -1.26 4.24
N ALA A 8 19.78 -2.50 4.63
CA ALA A 8 19.72 -2.90 6.03
C ALA A 8 20.78 -2.10 6.80
N VAL A 9 20.34 -1.01 7.44
CA VAL A 9 21.09 -0.38 8.52
C VAL A 9 20.97 -1.33 9.72
N ALA A 10 21.75 -2.41 9.66
CA ALA A 10 22.15 -3.10 10.86
C ALA A 10 22.99 -2.09 11.64
N LEU A 11 22.34 -1.36 12.55
CA LEU A 11 23.03 -0.69 13.63
C LEU A 11 23.69 -1.81 14.43
N VAL A 12 24.95 -2.09 14.10
CA VAL A 12 25.79 -2.93 14.91
C VAL A 12 26.00 -2.15 16.20
N LEU A 13 25.17 -2.42 17.21
CA LEU A 13 25.63 -2.36 18.58
C LEU A 13 26.87 -3.24 18.61
N ALA A 14 28.04 -2.58 18.54
CA ALA A 14 29.31 -3.21 18.79
C ALA A 14 29.18 -3.79 20.18
N HIS A 15 29.04 -5.11 20.28
CA HIS A 15 28.87 -5.77 21.55
C HIS A 15 30.06 -5.35 22.42
N ALA A 16 29.75 -4.78 23.58
CA ALA A 16 30.71 -4.13 24.46
C ALA A 16 31.58 -5.18 25.20
N GLY A 17 32.26 -6.03 24.44
CA GLY A 17 33.45 -6.77 24.87
C GLY A 17 34.59 -5.79 25.06
N VAL A 18 34.42 -4.94 26.08
CA VAL A 18 35.33 -3.86 26.43
C VAL A 18 36.46 -4.48 27.23
N SER A 19 36.16 -5.21 28.31
CA SER A 19 37.05 -6.17 29.01
C SER A 19 38.13 -6.79 28.10
N LYS A 20 39.40 -6.40 28.30
CA LYS A 20 40.56 -6.86 27.51
C LYS A 20 41.81 -7.01 28.36
N ALA A 21 41.95 -8.21 28.95
CA ALA A 21 43.18 -8.66 29.56
C ALA A 21 44.38 -8.43 28.62
N HIS A 22 45.44 -7.79 29.10
CA HIS A 22 46.56 -7.37 28.25
C HIS A 22 47.91 -7.84 28.79
N PRO A 23 48.85 -8.21 27.91
CA PRO A 23 50.23 -8.42 28.32
C PRO A 23 50.91 -7.07 28.59
N ILE A 24 51.85 -7.10 29.53
CA ILE A 24 52.89 -6.09 29.72
C ILE A 24 54.19 -6.64 29.10
N THR A 25 54.98 -5.78 28.46
CA THR A 25 56.35 -6.11 28.06
C THR A 25 57.27 -6.00 29.26
N LEU A 26 57.62 -7.13 29.87
CA LEU A 26 58.50 -7.19 31.04
C LEU A 26 59.93 -6.67 30.73
N ASP A 27 60.15 -5.37 30.84
CA ASP A 27 61.42 -4.70 30.53
C ASP A 27 61.87 -3.61 31.54
N GLY A 28 61.03 -3.32 32.55
CA GLY A 28 61.33 -2.35 33.61
C GLY A 28 60.92 -0.92 33.24
N SER A 29 59.77 -0.75 32.58
CA SER A 29 59.27 0.55 32.13
C SER A 29 57.77 0.71 32.38
N ASP A 30 57.36 1.82 32.98
CA ASP A 30 55.94 2.18 33.20
C ASP A 30 55.16 2.51 31.90
N ALA A 31 55.77 2.33 30.73
CA ALA A 31 55.23 2.72 29.43
C ALA A 31 54.13 1.81 28.86
N ASP A 32 54.04 0.56 29.32
CA ASP A 32 53.00 -0.41 28.90
C ASP A 32 51.76 -0.39 29.82
N TRP A 33 51.89 0.23 31.00
CA TRP A 33 50.84 0.37 32.02
C TRP A 33 49.92 1.57 31.71
N ILE A 34 48.65 1.50 32.14
CA ILE A 34 47.60 2.45 31.71
C ILE A 34 46.90 3.24 32.82
N ALA A 35 46.83 2.72 34.04
CA ALA A 35 46.17 3.43 35.13
C ALA A 35 46.87 4.75 35.46
N THR A 36 46.10 5.71 35.93
CA THR A 36 46.54 6.96 36.55
C THR A 36 46.37 6.82 38.06
N ALA A 37 47.31 7.36 38.84
CA ALA A 37 47.18 7.36 40.29
C ALA A 37 45.82 7.95 40.73
N PRO A 38 45.04 7.26 41.60
CA PRO A 38 43.95 7.91 42.32
C PRO A 38 44.48 9.07 43.18
N ILE A 39 43.60 9.95 43.64
CA ILE A 39 43.93 10.92 44.70
C ILE A 39 43.48 10.34 46.03
N GLY A 40 44.36 10.41 47.01
CA GLY A 40 44.18 9.86 48.35
C GLY A 40 45.52 9.50 48.97
N PHE A 41 45.48 8.97 50.19
CA PHE A 41 46.63 8.38 50.87
C PHE A 41 46.29 6.91 51.09
N ASN A 42 47.13 5.96 50.69
CA ASN A 42 46.87 4.52 50.80
C ASN A 42 45.49 4.13 50.20
N VAL A 43 45.22 4.58 48.97
CA VAL A 43 43.97 4.31 48.23
C VAL A 43 44.24 3.42 47.03
N ALA A 44 43.52 2.29 46.98
CA ALA A 44 43.45 1.39 45.84
C ALA A 44 42.25 1.69 44.93
N ARG A 45 42.38 1.39 43.63
CA ARG A 45 41.29 1.48 42.64
C ARG A 45 41.44 0.44 41.52
N VAL A 46 40.31 -0.04 40.99
CA VAL A 46 40.24 -0.64 39.64
C VAL A 46 40.00 0.46 38.59
N GLN A 47 40.81 0.50 37.54
CA GLN A 47 40.70 1.48 36.44
C GLN A 47 40.81 0.78 35.08
N ARG A 48 40.20 1.34 34.03
CA ARG A 48 40.39 0.97 32.62
C ARG A 48 40.99 2.07 31.74
N ASP A 49 41.37 1.68 30.52
CA ASP A 49 41.58 2.60 29.39
C ASP A 49 40.40 2.60 28.41
N ALA A 50 40.37 3.58 27.50
CA ALA A 50 39.40 3.65 26.40
C ALA A 50 39.52 2.52 25.35
N SER A 51 40.45 1.57 25.52
CA SER A 51 40.48 0.30 24.78
C SER A 51 39.72 -0.81 25.51
N GLY A 52 39.40 -0.60 26.79
CA GLY A 52 38.71 -1.51 27.68
C GLY A 52 39.60 -2.46 28.47
N ARG A 53 40.89 -2.17 28.59
CA ARG A 53 41.85 -2.96 29.37
C ARG A 53 41.80 -2.51 30.83
N GLY A 54 41.87 -3.44 31.80
CA GLY A 54 41.78 -3.12 33.23
C GLY A 54 43.07 -3.35 34.00
N GLU A 55 43.38 -2.42 34.92
CA GLU A 55 44.44 -2.53 35.93
C GLU A 55 43.84 -2.28 37.32
N TRP A 56 44.40 -2.91 38.35
CA TRP A 56 44.28 -2.46 39.74
C TRP A 56 45.50 -1.61 40.07
N ILE A 57 45.32 -0.49 40.78
CA ILE A 57 46.38 0.44 41.17
C ILE A 57 46.18 0.89 42.62
N TRP A 58 47.27 0.97 43.37
CA TRP A 58 47.34 1.56 44.72
C TRP A 58 48.57 2.46 44.83
N VAL A 59 48.44 3.53 45.62
CA VAL A 59 49.40 4.63 45.74
C VAL A 59 49.43 5.15 47.18
N ASP A 60 50.64 5.48 47.63
CA ASP A 60 51.02 5.91 48.99
C ASP A 60 51.16 7.46 49.12
N GLU A 61 51.30 7.98 50.34
CA GLU A 61 51.72 9.36 50.63
C GLU A 61 53.20 9.60 50.26
N ASP A 62 53.65 10.86 50.30
CA ASP A 62 55.08 11.17 50.37
C ASP A 62 55.63 10.95 51.79
N ASP A 63 56.47 9.92 51.96
CA ASP A 63 57.31 9.63 53.14
C ASP A 63 56.59 8.96 54.34
N ASP A 64 55.64 8.04 54.09
CA ASP A 64 55.00 7.16 55.11
C ASP A 64 56.00 6.20 55.78
N ALA A 65 56.88 5.64 54.94
CA ALA A 65 57.84 4.58 55.23
C ALA A 65 58.66 4.74 56.53
N ARG A 66 59.18 3.62 57.02
CA ARG A 66 59.81 3.52 58.34
C ARG A 66 61.02 4.44 58.60
N THR A 67 60.80 5.52 59.36
CA THR A 67 61.82 6.49 59.81
C THR A 67 62.44 6.25 61.21
N ASP A 68 61.99 5.25 62.00
CA ASP A 68 62.37 5.15 63.44
C ASP A 68 63.78 4.57 63.72
N LEU A 69 64.51 4.14 62.69
CA LEU A 69 65.75 3.39 62.83
C LEU A 69 67.00 4.25 63.01
N ALA A 70 67.87 3.86 63.96
CA ALA A 70 69.06 4.61 64.35
C ALA A 70 70.26 4.49 63.36
N GLY A 71 70.04 4.87 62.09
CA GLY A 71 71.06 4.89 61.01
C GLY A 71 71.42 6.30 60.52
N GLY A 72 70.41 7.16 60.26
CA GLY A 72 70.61 8.54 59.81
C GLY A 72 70.79 8.72 58.30
N GLY A 73 69.92 8.09 57.51
CA GLY A 73 69.95 8.06 56.04
C GLY A 73 69.96 6.62 55.54
N ALA A 74 68.89 5.88 55.85
CA ALA A 74 68.73 4.46 55.53
C ALA A 74 67.24 4.04 55.51
N GLU A 75 66.40 4.88 54.90
CA GLU A 75 64.94 4.72 54.73
C GLU A 75 64.68 4.15 53.32
N ASP A 76 65.35 3.04 52.99
CA ASP A 76 65.81 2.73 51.62
C ASP A 76 64.86 1.85 50.76
N ALA A 77 63.57 1.71 51.12
CA ALA A 77 62.61 0.84 50.42
C ALA A 77 61.14 1.25 50.65
N ASP A 78 60.84 2.48 50.24
CA ASP A 78 59.62 3.25 50.49
C ASP A 78 58.58 2.99 49.37
N LEU A 79 57.38 2.46 49.67
CA LEU A 79 56.51 1.71 48.73
C LEU A 79 55.48 2.59 47.99
N ARG A 80 55.92 3.36 47.00
CA ARG A 80 55.08 4.40 46.38
C ARG A 80 53.96 3.98 45.44
N GLU A 81 54.06 2.81 44.80
CA GLU A 81 53.04 2.38 43.81
C GLU A 81 53.00 0.86 43.71
N VAL A 82 51.80 0.26 43.73
CA VAL A 82 51.59 -1.15 43.39
C VAL A 82 50.49 -1.23 42.34
N ARG A 83 50.75 -1.94 41.24
CA ARG A 83 49.75 -2.23 40.20
C ARG A 83 49.64 -3.72 39.95
N VAL A 84 48.45 -4.16 39.54
CA VAL A 84 48.18 -5.53 39.10
C VAL A 84 47.46 -5.52 37.76
N THR A 85 47.94 -6.33 36.83
CA THR A 85 47.23 -6.71 35.60
C THR A 85 47.51 -8.17 35.28
N ALA A 86 46.72 -8.78 34.39
CA ALA A 86 46.92 -10.18 34.05
C ALA A 86 46.43 -10.54 32.64
N THR A 87 46.66 -11.81 32.33
CA THR A 87 46.18 -12.54 31.16
C THR A 87 45.72 -13.93 31.60
N ALA A 88 45.07 -14.67 30.71
CA ALA A 88 44.56 -16.01 30.97
C ALA A 88 45.65 -17.02 31.42
N THR A 89 46.93 -16.72 31.20
CA THR A 89 48.07 -17.57 31.60
C THR A 89 48.95 -16.97 32.69
N THR A 90 49.01 -15.64 32.81
CA THR A 90 50.09 -14.95 33.53
C THR A 90 49.55 -13.76 34.31
N LEU A 91 49.89 -13.69 35.59
CA LEU A 91 49.68 -12.57 36.51
C LEU A 91 50.92 -11.66 36.48
N THR A 92 50.73 -10.34 36.48
CA THR A 92 51.83 -9.36 36.51
C THR A 92 51.58 -8.25 37.53
N PHE A 93 52.58 -8.01 38.38
CA PHE A 93 52.67 -6.87 39.28
C PHE A 93 53.65 -5.84 38.73
N LEU A 94 53.35 -4.54 38.92
CA LEU A 94 54.36 -3.50 39.02
C LEU A 94 54.45 -3.07 40.48
N VAL A 95 55.68 -2.84 40.95
CA VAL A 95 55.98 -2.28 42.26
C VAL A 95 56.99 -1.16 42.07
N ARG A 96 56.66 0.05 42.49
CA ARG A 96 57.58 1.18 42.56
C ARG A 96 57.99 1.38 44.02
N MET A 97 59.28 1.49 44.27
CA MET A 97 59.81 1.93 45.55
C MET A 97 60.76 3.11 45.36
N ASP A 98 60.78 4.03 46.33
CA ASP A 98 61.83 5.03 46.47
C ASP A 98 62.92 4.58 47.46
N GLY A 99 64.00 5.36 47.55
CA GLY A 99 65.09 5.15 48.51
C GLY A 99 66.13 4.08 48.16
N VAL A 100 65.86 3.22 47.16
CA VAL A 100 66.64 2.00 46.84
C VAL A 100 68.16 2.20 46.80
N GLY A 101 68.82 1.77 47.87
CA GLY A 101 70.23 2.05 48.16
C GLY A 101 71.25 1.17 47.40
N THR A 102 72.52 1.58 47.46
CA THR A 102 73.68 0.84 46.89
C THR A 102 74.69 0.35 47.95
N GLU A 103 74.32 0.40 49.24
CA GLU A 103 75.19 0.12 50.39
C GLU A 103 74.81 -1.19 51.12
N ALA A 104 75.28 -2.31 50.57
CA ALA A 104 75.48 -3.61 51.25
C ALA A 104 74.27 -4.37 51.85
N GLN A 105 73.06 -3.82 51.81
CA GLN A 105 71.80 -4.48 52.16
C GLN A 105 70.72 -4.03 51.17
N ASP A 106 70.47 -4.85 50.16
CA ASP A 106 69.51 -4.57 49.09
C ASP A 106 68.07 -4.58 49.63
N ALA A 107 67.17 -3.81 49.01
CA ALA A 107 65.74 -3.88 49.29
C ALA A 107 65.14 -5.19 48.73
N GLN A 108 64.20 -5.79 49.46
CA GLN A 108 63.44 -6.97 49.02
C GLN A 108 61.95 -6.71 49.16
N VAL A 109 61.21 -6.90 48.08
CA VAL A 109 59.74 -6.98 48.10
C VAL A 109 59.36 -8.44 48.36
N GLN A 110 58.38 -8.67 49.22
CA GLN A 110 57.66 -9.94 49.31
C GLN A 110 56.17 -9.70 49.07
N ILE A 111 55.56 -10.49 48.19
CA ILE A 111 54.13 -10.45 47.85
C ILE A 111 53.50 -11.78 48.26
N ALA A 112 52.64 -11.73 49.27
CA ALA A 112 51.85 -12.85 49.77
C ALA A 112 50.60 -13.02 48.90
N LEU A 113 50.31 -14.24 48.45
CA LEU A 113 49.18 -14.58 47.58
C LEU A 113 48.27 -15.60 48.26
N ASP A 114 47.09 -15.15 48.69
CA ASP A 114 45.95 -15.96 49.11
C ASP A 114 45.07 -16.22 47.88
N LEU A 115 45.04 -17.47 47.42
CA LEU A 115 44.41 -17.86 46.17
C LEU A 115 43.07 -18.58 46.38
N ASP A 116 42.76 -19.01 47.60
CA ASP A 116 41.49 -19.66 47.93
C ASP A 116 40.49 -18.76 48.69
N ARG A 117 40.98 -17.63 49.24
CA ARG A 117 40.25 -16.61 50.02
C ARG A 117 39.53 -17.15 51.25
N THR A 118 40.03 -18.24 51.82
CA THR A 118 39.46 -18.88 53.02
C THR A 118 40.20 -18.43 54.27
N ASP A 119 39.47 -17.81 55.20
CA ASP A 119 40.00 -17.36 56.49
C ASP A 119 40.87 -18.45 57.18
N ALA A 120 42.12 -18.08 57.45
CA ALA A 120 43.17 -18.90 58.03
C ALA A 120 43.58 -20.17 57.25
N SER A 121 43.42 -20.17 55.92
CA SER A 121 44.17 -21.06 55.00
C SER A 121 45.68 -20.74 55.01
N GLY A 122 46.45 -21.29 54.06
CA GLY A 122 47.82 -20.88 53.79
C GLY A 122 48.79 -20.83 54.98
N ASN A 123 49.61 -19.78 54.99
CA ASN A 123 50.62 -19.46 56.01
C ASN A 123 50.52 -17.98 56.43
N GLU A 124 50.93 -17.68 57.66
CA GLU A 124 50.90 -16.33 58.25
C GLU A 124 52.24 -15.59 58.12
N PHE A 125 53.37 -16.22 58.41
CA PHE A 125 54.67 -15.54 58.47
C PHE A 125 55.31 -15.36 57.09
N PHE A 126 55.71 -14.13 56.76
CA PHE A 126 56.55 -13.82 55.59
C PHE A 126 57.89 -14.59 55.63
N ALA A 127 58.55 -14.78 54.49
CA ALA A 127 59.70 -15.67 54.38
C ALA A 127 61.02 -15.01 54.82
N GLY A 128 62.02 -15.85 55.09
CA GLY A 128 63.41 -15.42 55.32
C GLY A 128 63.76 -15.01 56.76
N PHE A 129 62.91 -15.34 57.74
CA PHE A 129 62.92 -14.79 59.11
C PHE A 129 62.38 -13.35 59.21
N ALA A 130 61.54 -12.93 58.27
CA ALA A 130 60.52 -11.94 58.58
C ALA A 130 59.65 -12.44 59.76
N ASP A 131 59.29 -11.53 60.64
CA ASP A 131 58.42 -11.73 61.80
C ASP A 131 57.03 -11.14 61.59
N LEU A 132 56.88 -10.24 60.60
CA LEU A 132 55.60 -9.82 60.04
C LEU A 132 54.74 -11.04 59.68
N THR A 133 53.47 -10.96 60.06
CA THR A 133 52.42 -11.93 59.73
C THR A 133 51.32 -11.29 58.91
N ALA A 134 50.83 -11.97 57.86
CA ALA A 134 49.60 -11.59 57.17
C ALA A 134 48.38 -11.93 58.04
N SER A 135 47.33 -11.09 57.98
CA SER A 135 46.14 -11.28 58.81
C SER A 135 45.44 -12.60 58.54
N SER A 136 44.61 -13.04 59.49
CA SER A 136 43.79 -14.25 59.32
C SER A 136 42.87 -14.25 58.09
N ALA A 137 42.60 -13.11 57.45
CA ALA A 137 41.77 -13.01 56.24
C ALA A 137 42.56 -13.08 54.91
N ALA A 138 43.89 -13.07 54.95
CA ALA A 138 44.77 -13.04 53.76
C ALA A 138 46.05 -13.89 53.95
N ARG A 139 45.92 -15.03 54.63
CA ARG A 139 47.02 -16.01 54.76
C ARG A 139 47.23 -16.76 53.46
N TRP A 140 48.48 -16.97 53.10
CA TRP A 140 48.86 -17.22 51.71
C TRP A 140 49.26 -18.66 51.39
N GLU A 141 48.87 -19.16 50.21
CA GLU A 141 49.36 -20.43 49.66
C GLU A 141 50.73 -20.28 49.02
N TYR A 142 50.99 -19.10 48.43
CA TYR A 142 52.21 -18.78 47.71
C TYR A 142 52.79 -17.42 48.10
N LEU A 143 54.10 -17.29 47.97
CA LEU A 143 54.83 -16.05 48.25
C LEU A 143 55.86 -15.79 47.16
N LEU A 144 55.74 -14.67 46.47
CA LEU A 144 56.79 -14.13 45.60
C LEU A 144 57.76 -13.31 46.46
N ARG A 145 59.07 -13.42 46.21
CA ARG A 145 60.07 -12.49 46.77
C ARG A 145 61.13 -12.08 45.77
N THR A 146 61.56 -10.83 45.79
CA THR A 146 62.68 -10.35 44.98
C THR A 146 64.04 -10.74 45.60
N ARG A 147 65.07 -10.80 44.76
CA ARG A 147 66.41 -11.35 45.07
C ARG A 147 67.51 -10.56 44.40
N ASP A 148 68.59 -10.28 45.13
CA ASP A 148 69.78 -9.56 44.67
C ASP A 148 69.39 -8.24 43.96
N PHE A 149 68.48 -7.47 44.58
CA PHE A 149 67.69 -6.44 43.89
C PHE A 149 68.50 -5.26 43.34
N ALA A 150 69.52 -4.78 44.08
CA ALA A 150 70.42 -3.73 43.63
C ALA A 150 71.61 -4.28 42.80
N SER A 151 71.58 -5.57 42.45
CA SER A 151 72.58 -6.19 41.58
C SER A 151 72.34 -5.91 40.10
N ALA A 152 73.31 -6.27 39.25
CA ALA A 152 73.15 -6.21 37.80
C ALA A 152 72.34 -7.39 37.21
N SER A 153 71.69 -8.20 38.04
CA SER A 153 70.86 -9.35 37.63
C SER A 153 69.86 -9.72 38.74
N PRO A 154 68.92 -8.81 39.09
CA PRO A 154 67.89 -9.10 40.07
C PRO A 154 67.01 -10.26 39.60
N SER A 155 66.40 -10.98 40.54
CA SER A 155 65.51 -12.10 40.22
C SER A 155 64.34 -12.21 41.21
N VAL A 156 63.40 -13.10 40.91
CA VAL A 156 62.25 -13.43 41.75
C VAL A 156 62.29 -14.91 42.11
N GLU A 157 61.83 -15.24 43.31
CA GLU A 157 61.68 -16.60 43.84
C GLU A 157 60.24 -16.80 44.31
N LEU A 158 59.54 -17.76 43.71
CA LEU A 158 58.22 -18.22 44.14
C LEU A 158 58.38 -19.35 45.19
N LEU A 159 57.72 -19.21 46.34
CA LEU A 159 57.63 -20.23 47.39
C LEU A 159 56.20 -20.74 47.53
N ASP A 160 56.07 -21.99 47.98
CA ASP A 160 54.82 -22.50 48.58
C ASP A 160 54.74 -22.16 50.08
N ALA A 161 53.56 -22.38 50.68
CA ALA A 161 53.29 -22.21 52.12
C ALA A 161 54.21 -23.03 53.07
N SER A 162 55.01 -23.98 52.57
CA SER A 162 56.04 -24.70 53.33
C SER A 162 57.44 -24.08 53.23
N TYR A 163 57.55 -22.93 52.55
CA TYR A 163 58.77 -22.25 52.11
C TYR A 163 59.64 -23.08 51.16
N ALA A 164 59.05 -24.03 50.43
CA ALA A 164 59.77 -24.76 49.38
C ALA A 164 59.73 -23.95 48.07
N PRO A 165 60.87 -23.74 47.38
CA PRO A 165 60.90 -23.05 46.10
C PRO A 165 60.14 -23.82 45.00
N VAL A 166 59.23 -23.13 44.33
CA VAL A 166 58.45 -23.64 43.21
C VAL A 166 59.28 -23.59 41.93
N ALA A 167 59.12 -24.60 41.06
CA ALA A 167 59.88 -24.72 39.82
C ALA A 167 59.17 -23.99 38.68
N GLY A 168 59.57 -22.74 38.45
CA GLY A 168 58.83 -21.78 37.62
C GLY A 168 58.74 -20.47 38.40
N ALA A 169 59.90 -19.89 38.72
CA ALA A 169 60.05 -18.94 39.83
C ALA A 169 59.48 -17.53 39.55
N GLY A 170 58.66 -17.37 38.52
CA GLY A 170 58.32 -16.09 37.90
C GLY A 170 59.43 -15.54 37.00
N SER A 171 59.24 -14.31 36.53
CA SER A 171 60.23 -13.50 35.82
C SER A 171 60.14 -12.07 36.34
N LEU A 172 61.29 -11.38 36.37
CA LEU A 172 61.39 -10.01 36.88
C LEU A 172 62.18 -9.13 35.91
N ALA A 173 61.74 -7.89 35.75
CA ALA A 173 62.54 -6.78 35.22
C ALA A 173 62.56 -5.64 36.25
N ALA A 174 63.60 -4.82 36.23
CA ALA A 174 63.71 -3.64 37.09
C ALA A 174 64.57 -2.57 36.41
N ASP A 175 64.25 -1.31 36.64
CA ASP A 175 64.93 -0.16 36.03
C ASP A 175 66.29 0.17 36.67
N GLY A 176 66.51 -0.29 37.90
CA GLY A 176 67.68 0.01 38.72
C GLY A 176 67.62 1.38 39.42
N ALA A 177 66.45 2.01 39.47
CA ALA A 177 66.15 3.21 40.25
C ALA A 177 65.00 3.00 41.26
N GLY A 178 64.17 1.97 41.09
CA GLY A 178 63.17 1.53 42.08
C GLY A 178 61.90 0.90 41.52
N LEU A 179 61.68 0.96 40.21
CA LEU A 179 60.56 0.29 39.55
C LEU A 179 60.90 -1.17 39.26
N VAL A 180 59.95 -2.05 39.58
CA VAL A 180 60.01 -3.50 39.41
C VAL A 180 58.77 -3.97 38.67
N GLU A 181 58.95 -4.87 37.72
CA GLU A 181 57.86 -5.65 37.13
C GLU A 181 58.08 -7.12 37.45
N ILE A 182 57.04 -7.81 37.92
CA ILE A 182 57.11 -9.21 38.36
C ILE A 182 55.96 -9.99 37.72
N SER A 183 56.27 -10.96 36.86
CA SER A 183 55.28 -11.85 36.25
C SER A 183 55.40 -13.29 36.75
N VAL A 184 54.26 -13.96 36.95
CA VAL A 184 54.17 -15.38 37.32
C VAL A 184 53.04 -16.06 36.55
N ASP A 185 53.27 -17.28 36.05
CA ASP A 185 52.21 -18.04 35.36
C ASP A 185 51.25 -18.67 36.38
N TRP A 186 49.94 -18.59 36.11
CA TRP A 186 48.89 -19.20 36.95
C TRP A 186 49.11 -20.71 37.16
N ALA A 187 49.76 -21.37 36.19
CA ALA A 187 50.11 -22.79 36.25
C ALA A 187 51.16 -23.11 37.33
N ASP A 188 52.10 -22.20 37.60
CA ASP A 188 53.11 -22.35 38.66
C ASP A 188 52.50 -22.06 40.05
N LEU A 189 51.46 -21.21 40.10
CA LEU A 189 50.54 -21.05 41.24
C LEU A 189 49.51 -22.21 41.37
N GLY A 190 49.62 -23.27 40.55
CA GLY A 190 48.77 -24.46 40.62
C GLY A 190 47.35 -24.30 40.06
N LEU A 191 47.02 -23.16 39.46
CA LEU A 191 45.74 -22.87 38.83
C LEU A 191 45.75 -23.22 37.34
N ALA A 192 44.56 -23.35 36.74
CA ALA A 192 44.40 -23.66 35.31
C ALA A 192 44.34 -22.41 34.40
N GLY A 193 44.34 -21.23 35.00
CA GLY A 193 44.13 -19.90 34.43
C GLY A 193 43.81 -18.92 35.56
N ALA A 194 43.36 -17.70 35.23
CA ALA A 194 43.02 -16.70 36.24
C ALA A 194 41.87 -17.17 37.17
N PRO A 195 41.96 -16.94 38.49
CA PRO A 195 40.83 -17.11 39.41
C PRO A 195 39.83 -15.96 39.23
N SER A 196 38.59 -16.13 39.69
CA SER A 196 37.60 -15.03 39.65
C SER A 196 37.95 -13.86 40.57
N ALA A 197 38.69 -14.13 41.64
CA ALA A 197 39.38 -13.15 42.48
C ALA A 197 40.41 -13.86 43.38
N PHE A 198 41.39 -13.11 43.86
CA PHE A 198 42.39 -13.54 44.84
C PHE A 198 42.74 -12.37 45.78
N ARG A 199 43.38 -12.66 46.91
CA ARG A 199 43.86 -11.65 47.87
C ARG A 199 45.38 -11.58 47.88
N PHE A 200 45.92 -10.40 48.14
CA PHE A 200 47.36 -10.25 48.32
C PHE A 200 47.73 -9.15 49.31
N SER A 201 48.94 -9.27 49.84
CA SER A 201 49.59 -8.30 50.72
C SER A 201 51.04 -8.10 50.28
N VAL A 202 51.54 -6.87 50.30
CA VAL A 202 52.93 -6.53 49.94
C VAL A 202 53.65 -5.99 51.16
N ALA A 203 54.92 -6.37 51.33
CA ALA A 203 55.80 -5.83 52.35
C ALA A 203 57.24 -5.71 51.83
N THR A 204 57.92 -4.61 52.17
CA THR A 204 59.33 -4.39 51.85
C THR A 204 60.23 -4.70 53.05
N PHE A 205 61.43 -5.21 52.77
CA PHE A 205 62.39 -5.71 53.76
C PHE A 205 63.84 -5.43 53.33
N ARG A 206 64.79 -5.63 54.23
CA ARG A 206 66.23 -5.68 53.90
C ARG A 206 66.69 -7.12 53.61
N GLU A 207 67.39 -7.33 52.52
CA GLU A 207 68.01 -8.62 52.15
C GLU A 207 69.44 -8.78 52.70
N SER A 208 69.72 -9.95 53.28
CA SER A 208 71.07 -10.38 53.64
C SER A 208 71.83 -10.89 52.41
N ALA A 209 72.78 -10.10 51.90
CA ALA A 209 73.68 -10.46 50.79
C ALA A 209 74.64 -11.66 51.04
N THR A 210 74.35 -12.51 52.04
CA THR A 210 75.07 -13.77 52.34
C THR A 210 74.21 -15.02 52.09
N ASP A 211 72.89 -14.92 52.31
CA ASP A 211 71.95 -16.06 52.31
C ASP A 211 70.51 -15.69 51.88
N GLY A 212 70.28 -14.42 51.51
CA GLY A 212 68.98 -13.89 51.09
C GLY A 212 67.95 -13.77 52.23
N ASN A 213 68.33 -13.98 53.49
CA ASN A 213 67.38 -13.90 54.59
C ASN A 213 67.09 -12.44 54.98
N THR A 214 65.91 -12.23 55.56
CA THR A 214 65.44 -10.93 56.06
C THR A 214 66.38 -10.44 57.17
N VAL A 215 66.88 -9.22 57.06
CA VAL A 215 67.77 -8.65 58.10
C VAL A 215 66.94 -8.14 59.27
N GLY A 216 67.21 -8.66 60.47
CA GLY A 216 66.51 -8.25 61.69
C GLY A 216 66.73 -6.78 62.07
N LEU A 217 65.66 -6.01 62.26
CA LEU A 217 65.65 -4.56 62.46
C LEU A 217 65.55 -4.14 63.94
N GLY A 218 66.24 -4.85 64.85
CA GLY A 218 66.34 -4.46 66.26
C GLY A 218 66.33 -5.66 67.22
N ASP A 219 65.27 -5.79 67.99
CA ASP A 219 64.94 -6.99 68.76
C ASP A 219 63.55 -7.52 68.41
N ALA A 220 63.21 -8.73 68.86
CA ALA A 220 61.99 -9.44 68.50
C ALA A 220 60.68 -8.86 69.11
N SER A 221 60.63 -7.55 69.34
CA SER A 221 59.43 -6.75 69.58
C SER A 221 59.26 -5.62 68.55
N VAL A 222 60.05 -5.66 67.48
CA VAL A 222 60.13 -4.66 66.41
C VAL A 222 60.11 -5.41 65.08
N SER A 223 59.07 -5.21 64.27
CA SER A 223 58.92 -5.85 62.94
C SER A 223 60.15 -5.63 62.06
N ASN A 224 60.50 -6.60 61.23
CA ASN A 224 61.59 -6.52 60.25
C ASN A 224 61.19 -5.87 58.92
N ALA A 225 59.91 -5.51 58.76
CA ALA A 225 59.47 -4.73 57.61
C ALA A 225 60.07 -3.31 57.62
N LEU A 226 60.27 -2.78 56.41
CA LEU A 226 60.58 -1.38 56.14
C LEU A 226 59.30 -0.62 55.74
N ASP A 227 58.42 -1.28 54.98
CA ASP A 227 57.20 -0.68 54.46
C ASP A 227 56.15 -1.74 54.04
N LEU A 228 54.91 -1.34 53.79
CA LEU A 228 53.72 -2.20 53.60
C LEU A 228 52.72 -1.61 52.59
N LEU A 229 51.91 -2.47 51.98
CA LEU A 229 50.66 -2.06 51.31
C LEU A 229 49.53 -2.10 52.35
N THR A 230 48.93 -0.94 52.61
CA THR A 230 47.87 -0.72 53.62
C THR A 230 46.66 0.02 53.05
N ASP A 231 45.68 0.39 53.87
CA ASP A 231 44.65 1.36 53.50
C ASP A 231 44.54 2.56 54.44
N TYR A 232 44.01 3.65 53.87
CA TYR A 232 43.81 4.97 54.45
C TYR A 232 43.19 5.06 55.88
N ASP A 233 42.56 4.01 56.45
CA ASP A 233 42.06 4.04 57.84
C ASP A 233 43.21 3.95 58.87
N ASP A 234 44.39 3.54 58.42
CA ASP A 234 45.61 3.38 59.23
C ASP A 234 46.25 4.70 59.73
N ARG A 235 45.80 5.85 59.20
CA ARG A 235 46.35 7.21 59.33
C ARG A 235 47.43 7.39 60.41
N ILE A 236 48.69 7.62 59.96
CA ILE A 236 49.88 7.83 60.80
C ILE A 236 49.58 8.63 62.08
N ASN A 237 49.98 8.09 63.23
CA ASN A 237 49.87 8.80 64.50
C ASN A 237 50.88 9.97 64.56
N GLN A 238 50.44 11.13 64.07
CA GLN A 238 51.20 12.39 64.01
C GLN A 238 51.79 12.85 65.37
N SER A 239 51.37 12.27 66.50
CA SER A 239 51.93 12.58 67.83
C SER A 239 53.19 11.78 68.18
N THR A 240 53.48 10.69 67.48
CA THR A 240 54.68 9.87 67.67
C THR A 240 55.58 9.78 66.44
N GLY A 241 55.05 9.90 65.22
CA GLY A 241 55.83 9.85 63.98
C GLY A 241 56.51 8.49 63.78
N THR A 242 55.72 7.42 63.90
CA THR A 242 56.18 6.03 63.94
C THR A 242 55.08 5.12 63.39
N TRP A 243 55.23 4.70 62.13
CA TRP A 243 54.33 3.79 61.40
C TRP A 243 52.88 4.28 61.20
N PRO A 244 52.19 3.73 60.20
CA PRO A 244 50.74 3.59 60.23
C PRO A 244 50.24 2.83 61.47
N GLY A 245 48.95 2.94 61.76
CA GLY A 245 48.32 2.38 62.97
C GLY A 245 48.41 0.86 63.09
N GLU A 246 48.62 0.16 61.97
CA GLU A 246 48.70 -1.31 61.86
C GLU A 246 49.86 -1.88 62.70
N ILE A 247 51.07 -1.28 62.66
CA ILE A 247 52.25 -1.77 63.41
C ILE A 247 52.53 -0.87 64.61
N SER A 248 51.69 -1.02 65.64
CA SER A 248 52.01 -0.51 66.98
C SER A 248 53.21 -1.26 67.59
N MET A 249 53.96 -0.65 68.52
CA MET A 249 55.12 -1.30 69.16
C MET A 249 54.73 -2.56 69.97
N GLY A 250 54.84 -3.73 69.33
CA GLY A 250 54.44 -5.03 69.88
C GLY A 250 53.28 -5.71 69.15
N ASP A 251 52.74 -5.07 68.10
CA ASP A 251 51.98 -5.75 67.05
C ASP A 251 52.88 -6.08 65.85
N ILE A 252 52.52 -7.13 65.12
CA ILE A 252 53.26 -7.66 63.95
C ILE A 252 52.31 -8.32 62.92
N GLU A 253 51.00 -8.15 63.07
CA GLU A 253 50.00 -8.58 62.08
C GLU A 253 49.72 -7.40 61.13
N LEU A 254 49.98 -7.57 59.83
CA LEU A 254 49.50 -6.69 58.76
C LEU A 254 48.00 -6.98 58.61
N SER A 255 47.14 -6.08 59.06
CA SER A 255 45.69 -6.27 59.05
C SER A 255 45.13 -6.20 57.63
N HIS A 256 45.63 -5.24 56.85
CA HIS A 256 45.17 -4.96 55.49
C HIS A 256 45.56 -6.03 54.45
N PHE A 257 44.72 -6.17 53.43
CA PHE A 257 44.97 -6.92 52.21
C PHE A 257 44.17 -6.31 51.07
N ALA A 258 44.68 -6.42 49.84
CA ALA A 258 43.95 -6.06 48.62
C ALA A 258 43.24 -7.29 48.01
N GLU A 259 42.05 -7.12 47.42
CA GLU A 259 41.29 -8.19 46.77
C GLU A 259 41.03 -7.87 45.28
N VAL A 260 41.80 -8.50 44.39
CA VAL A 260 41.69 -8.24 42.94
C VAL A 260 40.73 -9.24 42.31
N TRP A 261 39.69 -8.73 41.64
CA TRP A 261 38.72 -9.51 40.89
C TRP A 261 39.07 -9.56 39.41
N MET A 262 38.85 -10.72 38.77
CA MET A 262 39.29 -10.97 37.39
C MET A 262 38.28 -11.80 36.55
N SER A 263 38.29 -11.57 35.23
CA SER A 263 37.61 -12.45 34.27
C SER A 263 38.43 -13.74 34.00
N ALA A 264 37.81 -14.73 33.35
CA ALA A 264 38.49 -15.97 32.95
C ALA A 264 39.64 -15.74 31.94
N GLU A 265 39.62 -14.61 31.24
CA GLU A 265 40.66 -14.13 30.34
C GLU A 265 41.81 -13.43 31.07
N GLY A 266 41.71 -13.22 32.40
CA GLY A 266 42.68 -12.50 33.23
C GLY A 266 42.51 -10.98 33.22
N GLU A 267 41.39 -10.43 32.76
CA GLU A 267 41.11 -9.00 32.83
C GLU A 267 40.80 -8.61 34.27
N VAL A 268 41.39 -7.54 34.81
CA VAL A 268 40.98 -6.97 36.12
C VAL A 268 39.61 -6.32 35.99
N ILE A 269 38.68 -6.60 36.90
CA ILE A 269 37.30 -6.09 36.84
C ILE A 269 36.80 -5.55 38.18
N ALA A 270 35.92 -4.55 38.10
CA ALA A 270 34.97 -4.26 39.15
C ALA A 270 33.98 -5.42 39.27
N PRO A 271 33.82 -6.08 40.43
CA PRO A 271 32.84 -7.15 40.61
C PRO A 271 31.42 -6.63 40.82
N VAL A 272 31.29 -5.38 41.28
CA VAL A 272 30.05 -4.66 41.54
C VAL A 272 30.21 -3.26 40.95
N VAL A 273 29.20 -2.79 40.22
CA VAL A 273 29.17 -1.48 39.55
C VAL A 273 27.87 -0.75 39.85
N VAL A 274 27.90 0.59 39.87
CA VAL A 274 26.73 1.46 39.87
C VAL A 274 26.04 1.31 38.50
N THR A 275 24.75 1.00 38.49
CA THR A 275 23.97 0.81 37.24
C THR A 275 22.87 1.83 37.05
N ARG A 276 22.39 2.45 38.13
CA ARG A 276 21.51 3.62 38.06
C ARG A 276 21.85 4.59 39.19
N PHE A 277 21.69 5.88 38.95
CA PHE A 277 21.61 6.87 40.02
C PHE A 277 20.65 8.01 39.66
N LEU A 278 20.09 8.66 40.69
CA LEU A 278 19.32 9.90 40.54
C LEU A 278 19.79 10.87 41.63
N SER A 279 20.26 12.04 41.19
CA SER A 279 20.62 13.19 42.02
C SER A 279 19.45 14.17 42.08
N ASP A 280 19.12 14.68 43.26
CA ASP A 280 17.88 15.44 43.49
C ASP A 280 18.10 16.66 44.38
N ALA A 281 18.20 17.84 43.74
CA ALA A 281 18.29 19.13 44.42
C ALA A 281 16.94 19.66 44.95
N ALA A 282 15.83 18.93 44.75
CA ALA A 282 14.44 19.34 44.99
C ALA A 282 13.68 18.48 46.02
N MET A 283 14.24 17.36 46.49
CA MET A 283 13.77 16.49 47.59
C MET A 283 12.55 15.59 47.31
N ARG A 284 12.48 14.97 46.13
CA ARG A 284 11.60 13.83 45.81
C ARG A 284 12.18 12.50 46.28
N THR A 285 13.42 12.16 45.88
CA THR A 285 14.25 11.06 46.40
C THR A 285 15.66 11.06 45.80
N GLU A 286 16.65 10.57 46.55
CA GLU A 286 17.95 10.15 45.99
C GLU A 286 17.91 8.64 45.71
N LEU A 287 18.69 8.16 44.74
CA LEU A 287 18.78 6.75 44.35
C LEU A 287 20.21 6.38 43.95
N ILE A 288 20.70 5.25 44.45
CA ILE A 288 21.86 4.51 43.92
C ILE A 288 21.44 3.05 43.69
N GLU A 289 21.63 2.51 42.49
CA GLU A 289 21.49 1.08 42.22
C GLU A 289 22.85 0.47 41.88
N ILE A 290 23.20 -0.64 42.53
CA ILE A 290 24.42 -1.41 42.27
C ILE A 290 24.08 -2.79 41.70
N ALA A 291 24.87 -3.29 40.75
CA ALA A 291 24.71 -4.61 40.13
C ALA A 291 25.99 -5.44 40.15
N ASN A 292 25.84 -6.76 40.14
CA ASN A 292 26.96 -7.71 40.09
C ASN A 292 27.41 -7.97 38.64
N ALA A 293 28.61 -7.45 38.30
CA ALA A 293 29.28 -7.62 37.02
C ALA A 293 30.25 -8.83 36.97
N ALA A 294 30.57 -9.46 38.10
CA ALA A 294 31.58 -10.52 38.21
C ALA A 294 31.25 -11.84 37.48
N GLY A 295 30.01 -12.02 36.98
CA GLY A 295 29.56 -13.25 36.32
C GLY A 295 29.39 -14.46 37.26
N ALA A 296 29.69 -14.30 38.55
CA ALA A 296 29.48 -15.25 39.63
C ALA A 296 28.92 -14.50 40.86
N ALA A 297 28.32 -15.20 41.82
CA ALA A 297 27.72 -14.55 42.99
C ALA A 297 28.77 -13.85 43.87
N VAL A 298 28.49 -12.61 44.31
CA VAL A 298 29.38 -11.76 45.12
C VAL A 298 28.76 -11.58 46.50
N GLY A 299 29.55 -11.77 47.56
CA GLY A 299 29.16 -11.43 48.93
C GLY A 299 29.44 -9.95 49.21
N LEU A 300 28.43 -9.18 49.63
CA LEU A 300 28.54 -7.74 49.89
C LEU A 300 28.98 -7.40 51.33
N ALA A 301 29.32 -8.42 52.14
CA ALA A 301 29.79 -8.24 53.51
C ALA A 301 31.07 -7.40 53.54
N GLY A 302 30.97 -6.17 54.08
CA GLY A 302 32.09 -5.25 54.16
C GLY A 302 32.35 -4.43 52.89
N PHE A 303 31.55 -4.55 51.83
CA PHE A 303 31.52 -3.57 50.75
C PHE A 303 30.92 -2.24 51.26
N LYS A 304 31.25 -1.13 50.62
CA LYS A 304 30.71 0.21 50.97
C LYS A 304 30.20 0.95 49.74
N VAL A 305 29.29 1.90 49.96
CA VAL A 305 28.75 2.80 48.94
C VAL A 305 28.53 4.20 49.51
N GLY A 306 28.62 5.23 48.67
CA GLY A 306 28.30 6.61 49.05
C GLY A 306 28.74 7.62 48.00
N ASP A 307 28.89 8.87 48.39
CA ASP A 307 29.22 10.02 47.53
C ASP A 307 30.63 10.57 47.73
N GLU A 308 31.19 10.45 48.94
CA GLU A 308 32.48 11.01 49.33
C GLU A 308 33.67 10.61 48.41
N GLU A 309 34.18 11.57 47.63
CA GLU A 309 35.26 11.43 46.64
C GLU A 309 36.61 11.00 47.25
N GLN A 310 36.95 11.50 48.43
CA GLN A 310 38.22 11.27 49.13
C GLN A 310 38.02 11.07 50.64
N PRO A 311 38.90 10.36 51.36
CA PRO A 311 38.73 10.06 52.80
C PRO A 311 38.97 11.26 53.75
N ASP A 312 38.35 12.41 53.48
CA ASP A 312 38.52 13.70 54.17
C ASP A 312 37.37 14.07 55.14
N ALA A 313 36.21 13.38 55.02
CA ALA A 313 34.99 13.56 55.80
C ALA A 313 34.19 14.86 55.52
N GLY A 314 34.10 15.24 54.24
CA GLY A 314 33.15 16.21 53.72
C GLY A 314 31.73 15.63 53.56
N GLU A 315 31.61 14.39 53.06
CA GLU A 315 30.36 13.76 52.60
C GLU A 315 30.18 12.36 53.23
N GLY A 316 29.49 11.40 52.60
CA GLY A 316 29.08 10.14 53.24
C GLY A 316 29.60 8.85 52.61
N MET A 317 29.97 7.87 53.45
CA MET A 317 30.07 6.46 53.05
C MET A 317 29.25 5.55 53.98
N ARG A 318 28.80 4.41 53.45
CA ARG A 318 27.90 3.45 54.10
C ARG A 318 28.34 2.01 53.85
N VAL A 319 28.46 1.22 54.92
CA VAL A 319 28.77 -0.21 54.83
C VAL A 319 27.50 -0.99 54.45
N LEU A 320 27.61 -1.81 53.41
CA LEU A 320 26.54 -2.67 52.91
C LEU A 320 26.26 -3.86 53.87
N PRO A 321 25.03 -4.42 53.86
CA PRO A 321 24.68 -5.56 54.70
C PRO A 321 25.38 -6.84 54.23
N ASP A 322 25.63 -7.76 55.18
CA ASP A 322 26.00 -9.15 54.87
C ASP A 322 24.87 -9.85 54.10
N THR A 323 25.01 -9.86 52.78
CA THR A 323 24.11 -10.48 51.81
C THR A 323 24.91 -10.96 50.59
N THR A 324 24.28 -11.75 49.73
CA THR A 324 24.88 -12.22 48.47
C THR A 324 24.08 -11.68 47.29
N LEU A 325 24.77 -11.09 46.32
CA LEU A 325 24.21 -10.64 45.06
C LEU A 325 24.51 -11.69 43.99
N ASP A 326 23.48 -12.32 43.43
CA ASP A 326 23.63 -13.26 42.31
C ASP A 326 24.18 -12.57 41.05
N ALA A 327 24.77 -13.33 40.13
CA ALA A 327 25.36 -12.78 38.91
C ALA A 327 24.30 -12.06 38.04
N GLY A 328 24.55 -10.78 37.70
CA GLY A 328 23.58 -9.94 36.98
C GLY A 328 22.36 -9.52 37.81
N ALA A 329 22.33 -9.76 39.12
CA ALA A 329 21.34 -9.16 40.00
C ALA A 329 21.76 -7.75 40.43
N ALA A 330 20.78 -6.89 40.73
CA ALA A 330 20.98 -5.51 41.13
C ALA A 330 20.09 -5.12 42.33
N LEU A 331 20.63 -4.27 43.22
CA LEU A 331 20.02 -3.81 44.47
C LEU A 331 19.90 -2.28 44.51
N VAL A 332 18.72 -1.84 44.91
CA VAL A 332 18.31 -0.43 45.02
C VAL A 332 18.55 0.10 46.43
N ILE A 333 19.36 1.15 46.55
CA ILE A 333 19.73 1.81 47.81
C ILE A 333 19.22 3.25 47.76
N ALA A 334 18.26 3.57 48.64
CA ALA A 334 17.62 4.89 48.66
C ALA A 334 17.06 5.23 50.05
N SER A 335 16.79 6.50 50.31
CA SER A 335 16.06 6.93 51.51
C SER A 335 14.60 6.46 51.42
N ALA A 336 14.20 5.46 52.22
CA ALA A 336 12.99 4.69 51.92
C ALA A 336 11.66 5.48 51.91
N THR A 337 11.55 6.57 52.68
CA THR A 337 10.32 7.40 52.72
C THR A 337 10.12 8.22 51.43
N PRO A 338 11.07 9.08 51.01
CA PRO A 338 10.97 9.79 49.73
C PRO A 338 10.87 8.83 48.53
N PHE A 339 11.64 7.74 48.53
CA PHE A 339 11.61 6.73 47.47
C PHE A 339 10.22 6.10 47.29
N THR A 340 9.61 5.61 48.38
CA THR A 340 8.25 5.03 48.35
C THR A 340 7.16 6.05 47.99
N ALA A 341 7.42 7.35 48.16
CA ALA A 341 6.51 8.41 47.75
C ALA A 341 6.62 8.78 46.26
N SER A 342 7.72 8.39 45.60
CA SER A 342 8.00 8.68 44.19
C SER A 342 7.80 7.48 43.26
N PHE A 343 8.05 6.26 43.74
CA PHE A 343 8.10 5.02 42.93
C PHE A 343 7.26 3.86 43.49
N GLY A 344 6.16 4.15 44.19
CA GLY A 344 5.13 3.18 44.64
C GLY A 344 5.55 2.10 45.66
N ALA A 345 6.84 1.83 45.79
CA ALA A 345 7.45 0.67 46.45
C ALA A 345 8.63 1.09 47.33
N ALA A 346 9.01 0.23 48.27
CA ALA A 346 10.21 0.45 49.08
C ALA A 346 11.47 0.05 48.28
N PRO A 347 12.63 0.68 48.54
CA PRO A 347 13.90 0.23 47.98
C PRO A 347 14.31 -1.11 48.60
N ASP A 348 15.22 -1.85 47.94
CA ASP A 348 15.77 -3.10 48.49
C ASP A 348 16.51 -2.84 49.82
N ILE A 349 17.16 -1.68 49.93
CA ILE A 349 17.91 -1.21 51.10
C ILE A 349 17.53 0.23 51.43
N ASP A 350 17.07 0.46 52.66
CA ASP A 350 16.90 1.82 53.21
C ASP A 350 18.28 2.40 53.56
N LEU A 351 18.69 3.46 52.88
CA LEU A 351 19.97 4.16 53.07
C LEU A 351 20.18 4.61 54.53
N ALA A 352 19.09 4.97 55.23
CA ALA A 352 19.10 5.37 56.63
C ALA A 352 19.29 4.19 57.62
N SER A 353 19.26 2.94 57.14
CA SER A 353 19.50 1.73 57.94
C SER A 353 20.94 1.22 57.88
N LEU A 354 21.75 1.70 56.93
CA LEU A 354 23.14 1.31 56.75
C LEU A 354 24.06 1.90 57.82
N VAL A 355 25.16 1.20 58.11
CA VAL A 355 26.17 1.65 59.07
C VAL A 355 27.04 2.71 58.40
N VAL A 356 27.28 3.84 59.10
CA VAL A 356 28.20 4.89 58.62
C VAL A 356 29.63 4.31 58.58
N PHE A 357 30.33 4.56 57.49
CA PHE A 357 31.73 4.18 57.36
C PHE A 357 32.61 5.35 57.81
N ASP A 358 32.68 5.54 59.14
CA ASP A 358 33.33 6.67 59.84
C ASP A 358 34.78 6.93 59.41
N ALA A 359 35.46 5.93 58.87
CA ALA A 359 36.83 6.02 58.38
C ALA A 359 36.96 6.96 57.17
N TRP A 360 36.08 6.83 56.16
CA TRP A 360 36.16 7.55 54.88
C TRP A 360 35.37 8.88 54.96
N GLY A 361 34.04 8.81 55.06
CA GLY A 361 33.15 9.99 55.16
C GLY A 361 32.91 10.53 56.58
N GLY A 362 33.59 10.01 57.61
CA GLY A 362 33.45 10.51 58.98
C GLY A 362 32.13 10.16 59.69
N ALA A 363 32.16 10.23 61.03
CA ALA A 363 31.04 9.89 61.92
C ALA A 363 29.80 10.82 61.81
N SER A 364 29.82 11.81 60.92
CA SER A 364 28.68 12.68 60.59
C SER A 364 28.34 12.74 59.10
N GLY A 365 29.07 12.00 58.26
CA GLY A 365 28.89 11.99 56.82
C GLY A 365 27.52 11.50 56.38
N SER A 366 26.88 12.23 55.45
CA SER A 366 25.57 11.90 54.89
C SER A 366 25.68 11.72 53.39
N VAL A 367 25.36 10.51 52.91
CA VAL A 367 25.14 10.29 51.48
C VAL A 367 23.91 11.10 51.06
N ALA A 368 24.09 12.07 50.18
CA ALA A 368 23.10 13.04 49.75
C ALA A 368 23.46 13.63 48.37
N LEU A 369 23.09 12.92 47.30
CA LEU A 369 23.26 13.28 45.88
C LEU A 369 22.41 14.51 45.52
N SER A 370 22.79 15.66 46.05
CA SER A 370 21.93 16.82 46.29
C SER A 370 22.32 18.04 45.46
N ASN A 371 23.45 18.00 44.75
CA ASN A 371 23.82 19.02 43.79
C ASN A 371 24.62 18.45 42.62
N ALA A 372 25.24 19.30 41.80
CA ALA A 372 25.98 18.88 40.62
C ALA A 372 27.48 18.69 40.89
N GLY A 373 27.91 18.68 42.16
CA GLY A 373 29.30 18.56 42.57
C GLY A 373 29.71 17.18 43.08
N ASP A 374 28.74 16.27 43.20
CA ASP A 374 28.86 15.03 43.97
C ASP A 374 29.24 13.84 43.06
N GLU A 375 29.76 12.79 43.69
CA GLU A 375 30.16 11.53 43.08
C GLU A 375 29.23 10.36 43.51
N VAL A 376 29.44 9.16 42.95
CA VAL A 376 28.99 7.89 43.56
C VAL A 376 30.14 6.89 43.54
N LEU A 377 30.60 6.44 44.70
CA LEU A 377 31.68 5.46 44.86
C LEU A 377 31.14 4.11 45.38
N VAL A 378 31.71 3.02 44.87
CA VAL A 378 31.56 1.66 45.43
C VAL A 378 32.94 1.17 45.88
N LEU A 379 33.07 0.83 47.16
CA LEU A 379 34.31 0.28 47.73
C LEU A 379 34.17 -1.23 48.01
N GLY A 380 35.26 -1.97 47.78
CA GLY A 380 35.38 -3.38 48.12
C GLY A 380 35.48 -3.66 49.62
N VAL A 381 35.61 -4.94 49.98
CA VAL A 381 35.88 -5.37 51.37
C VAL A 381 37.20 -4.77 51.89
N ASP A 382 38.16 -4.69 50.99
CA ASP A 382 39.54 -4.21 51.06
C ASP A 382 39.69 -2.69 50.83
N ASN A 383 38.60 -1.93 50.84
CA ASN A 383 38.59 -0.47 50.60
C ASN A 383 39.03 -0.01 49.20
N THR A 384 39.41 -0.91 48.28
CA THR A 384 39.60 -0.59 46.86
C THR A 384 38.36 0.08 46.28
N VAL A 385 38.52 1.22 45.60
CA VAL A 385 37.48 1.84 44.76
C VAL A 385 37.23 0.93 43.55
N LEU A 386 36.07 0.29 43.51
CA LEU A 386 35.70 -0.67 42.47
C LEU A 386 35.00 0.01 41.29
N ASP A 387 34.15 1.00 41.57
CA ASP A 387 33.46 1.84 40.59
C ASP A 387 33.37 3.26 41.16
N ALA A 388 33.49 4.28 40.31
CA ALA A 388 33.42 5.69 40.66
C ALA A 388 32.73 6.46 39.54
N VAL A 389 31.60 7.09 39.86
CA VAL A 389 30.75 7.85 38.94
C VAL A 389 30.84 9.32 39.26
N SER A 390 31.20 10.16 38.28
CA SER A 390 31.21 11.63 38.41
C SER A 390 30.23 12.28 37.44
N TYR A 391 29.52 13.31 37.90
CA TYR A 391 28.54 14.02 37.08
C TYR A 391 28.53 15.54 37.30
N GLY A 392 28.06 16.27 36.28
CA GLY A 392 27.90 17.73 36.27
C GLY A 392 29.19 18.54 36.39
N SER A 393 29.65 18.72 37.62
CA SER A 393 30.83 19.48 38.04
C SER A 393 31.67 18.82 39.13
N GLY A 394 31.28 17.62 39.60
CA GLY A 394 32.19 16.68 40.28
C GLY A 394 33.33 16.23 39.35
N ALA A 395 34.38 15.62 39.90
CA ALA A 395 35.55 15.17 39.13
C ALA A 395 36.43 14.14 39.86
N TYR A 396 36.08 12.86 39.80
CA TYR A 396 36.95 11.77 40.27
C TYR A 396 38.17 11.57 39.35
N PRO A 397 39.40 11.39 39.88
CA PRO A 397 40.62 11.22 39.09
C PRO A 397 40.56 10.07 38.08
N GLY A 398 40.82 10.35 36.80
CA GLY A 398 40.83 9.32 35.76
C GLY A 398 39.45 8.78 35.39
N VAL A 399 38.35 9.38 35.87
CA VAL A 399 36.98 9.19 35.40
C VAL A 399 36.59 10.41 34.54
N THR A 400 35.80 10.23 33.48
CA THR A 400 35.19 11.36 32.76
C THR A 400 33.85 11.74 33.37
N VAL A 401 33.52 13.03 33.37
CA VAL A 401 32.31 13.54 34.02
C VAL A 401 31.11 13.45 33.07
N LEU A 402 30.00 12.85 33.53
CA LEU A 402 28.71 12.93 32.84
C LEU A 402 28.30 14.41 32.76
N GLY A 403 28.32 15.01 31.57
CA GLY A 403 28.43 16.46 31.37
C GLY A 403 27.30 17.36 31.93
N SER A 404 26.23 16.76 32.44
CA SER A 404 25.23 17.37 33.31
C SER A 404 24.84 16.38 34.40
N ALA A 405 24.58 16.87 35.61
CA ALA A 405 23.86 16.09 36.62
C ALA A 405 22.46 15.75 36.10
N PRO A 406 21.89 14.58 36.48
CA PRO A 406 20.45 14.33 36.34
C PRO A 406 19.61 15.48 36.93
N GLY A 407 18.53 15.87 36.24
CA GLY A 407 17.53 16.78 36.77
C GLY A 407 16.52 16.09 37.73
N ASP A 408 15.67 16.90 38.36
CA ASP A 408 14.66 16.52 39.38
C ASP A 408 13.65 15.39 39.00
N ASP A 409 13.70 14.90 37.75
CA ASP A 409 12.84 13.87 37.15
C ASP A 409 13.65 12.93 36.20
N GLU A 410 14.99 12.91 36.24
CA GLU A 410 15.84 12.09 35.36
C GLU A 410 16.65 11.04 36.15
N VAL A 411 16.69 9.79 35.66
CA VAL A 411 17.63 8.75 36.14
C VAL A 411 18.79 8.63 35.16
N ALA A 412 20.02 8.66 35.65
CA ALA A 412 21.18 8.20 34.89
C ALA A 412 21.24 6.67 34.92
N VAL A 413 21.23 6.03 33.76
CA VAL A 413 21.25 4.57 33.60
C VAL A 413 22.49 4.15 32.84
N ARG A 414 23.23 3.17 33.38
CA ARG A 414 24.41 2.58 32.72
C ARG A 414 23.94 1.76 31.51
N LEU A 415 24.41 2.11 30.31
CA LEU A 415 24.00 1.56 29.01
C LEU A 415 24.37 0.07 28.86
N VAL A 416 25.36 -0.40 29.61
CA VAL A 416 25.69 -1.82 29.77
C VAL A 416 25.91 -2.08 31.26
N ASP A 417 24.97 -2.79 31.88
CA ASP A 417 24.87 -3.07 33.33
C ASP A 417 26.04 -3.86 33.94
N THR A 418 26.96 -4.35 33.12
CA THR A 418 28.12 -5.17 33.49
C THR A 418 29.46 -4.60 32.99
N VAL A 419 29.46 -3.40 32.41
CA VAL A 419 30.67 -2.78 31.84
C VAL A 419 30.83 -1.35 32.35
N ASP A 420 31.93 -1.15 33.05
CA ASP A 420 32.46 0.17 33.38
C ASP A 420 33.75 0.43 32.58
N THR A 421 33.92 1.65 32.10
CA THR A 421 35.01 2.07 31.19
C THR A 421 35.73 3.34 31.65
N ASP A 422 35.38 3.85 32.83
CA ASP A 422 35.73 5.18 33.35
C ASP A 422 35.29 6.37 32.46
N ASP A 423 34.57 6.13 31.35
CA ASP A 423 34.00 7.17 30.51
C ASP A 423 32.48 7.24 30.74
N MET A 424 32.05 8.02 31.73
CA MET A 424 30.63 8.23 32.02
C MET A 424 29.83 8.79 30.81
N THR A 425 30.47 9.36 29.79
CA THR A 425 29.80 9.80 28.55
C THR A 425 29.62 8.68 27.52
N SER A 426 30.33 7.56 27.69
CA SER A 426 30.12 6.29 27.00
C SER A 426 29.24 5.34 27.82
N ASP A 427 29.31 5.42 29.15
CA ASP A 427 28.72 4.44 30.05
C ASP A 427 27.30 4.78 30.48
N PHE A 428 26.96 6.06 30.69
CA PHE A 428 25.64 6.47 31.18
C PHE A 428 24.88 7.35 30.17
N ALA A 429 23.55 7.22 30.21
CA ALA A 429 22.63 8.18 29.59
C ALA A 429 21.51 8.55 30.58
N LEU A 430 20.96 9.75 30.42
CA LEU A 430 19.81 10.23 31.19
C LEU A 430 18.50 9.79 30.53
N PHE A 431 17.56 9.34 31.34
CA PHE A 431 16.20 8.94 30.95
C PHE A 431 15.18 9.51 31.93
N ASP A 432 13.96 9.81 31.47
CA ASP A 432 12.86 10.25 32.35
C ASP A 432 12.55 9.17 33.42
N ALA A 433 12.28 9.61 34.65
CA ALA A 433 11.94 8.75 35.78
C ALA A 433 10.46 8.29 35.75
N CYS A 434 10.16 7.12 36.32
CA CYS A 434 8.81 6.52 36.29
C CYS A 434 8.50 5.59 37.48
N ASP A 435 7.22 5.40 37.79
CA ASP A 435 6.69 4.34 38.65
C ASP A 435 6.04 3.23 37.79
N GLU A 436 5.24 3.62 36.79
CA GLU A 436 4.56 2.69 35.87
C GLU A 436 4.74 3.03 34.38
N ASP A 437 4.44 2.06 33.50
CA ASP A 437 4.48 2.19 32.03
C ASP A 437 3.64 3.38 31.49
N ALA A 438 2.69 3.90 32.28
CA ALA A 438 1.83 5.02 31.91
C ALA A 438 2.47 6.41 32.15
N ASP A 439 3.56 6.48 32.91
CA ASP A 439 4.39 7.69 33.02
C ASP A 439 5.24 7.89 31.74
N CYS A 440 5.53 6.80 31.04
CA CYS A 440 6.38 6.76 29.86
C CYS A 440 5.63 7.00 28.53
N GLY A 441 6.36 7.42 27.49
CA GLY A 441 5.84 7.46 26.12
C GLY A 441 5.54 6.07 25.55
N PRO A 442 4.73 5.94 24.47
CA PRO A 442 4.27 4.64 23.96
C PRO A 442 5.39 3.71 23.48
N CYS A 443 6.55 4.26 23.08
CA CYS A 443 7.76 3.51 22.74
C CYS A 443 8.78 3.39 23.88
N PHE A 444 8.35 3.61 25.11
CA PHE A 444 9.16 3.42 26.32
C PHE A 444 8.41 2.53 27.32
N GLU A 445 9.15 1.88 28.20
CA GLU A 445 8.63 1.04 29.29
C GLU A 445 9.41 1.24 30.58
N CYS A 446 8.72 1.22 31.71
CA CYS A 446 9.30 1.60 33.00
C CYS A 446 10.17 0.46 33.55
N THR A 447 11.48 0.54 33.32
CA THR A 447 12.43 -0.54 33.59
C THR A 447 13.38 -0.14 34.71
N ARG A 448 12.96 -0.48 35.95
CA ARG A 448 13.59 -0.04 37.20
C ARG A 448 13.73 1.49 37.24
N TYR A 449 12.58 2.15 37.38
CA TYR A 449 12.44 3.58 37.66
C TYR A 449 12.87 4.54 36.54
N ALA A 450 13.26 4.02 35.37
CA ALA A 450 13.61 4.79 34.18
C ALA A 450 12.79 4.34 32.97
N CYS A 451 12.28 5.29 32.18
CA CYS A 451 11.64 5.03 30.91
C CYS A 451 12.68 4.61 29.87
N LEU A 452 12.85 3.31 29.64
CA LEU A 452 13.79 2.77 28.65
C LEU A 452 13.07 2.46 27.32
N PRO A 453 13.73 2.62 26.15
CA PRO A 453 13.11 2.33 24.85
C PRO A 453 12.61 0.89 24.75
N ARG A 454 11.37 0.70 24.30
CA ARG A 454 10.83 -0.63 24.01
C ARG A 454 11.59 -1.29 22.84
N PRO A 455 11.69 -2.63 22.79
CA PRO A 455 12.31 -3.34 21.68
C PRO A 455 11.73 -2.95 20.31
N MET A 456 12.59 -2.92 19.29
CA MET A 456 12.18 -2.64 17.90
C MET A 456 11.03 -3.57 17.46
N GLY A 457 9.96 -3.00 16.93
CA GLY A 457 8.77 -3.74 16.53
C GLY A 457 7.68 -3.88 17.61
N ALA A 458 7.88 -3.33 18.81
CA ALA A 458 6.79 -3.17 19.78
C ALA A 458 5.71 -2.22 19.23
N SER A 459 4.44 -2.54 19.44
CA SER A 459 3.29 -1.74 18.98
C SER A 459 3.12 -0.47 19.81
N CYS A 460 2.95 0.69 19.16
CA CYS A 460 2.94 1.99 19.83
C CYS A 460 1.81 2.94 19.40
N GLY A 461 0.81 2.43 18.69
CA GLY A 461 -0.10 3.23 17.88
C GLY A 461 -0.79 4.40 18.57
N ASP A 462 -0.79 5.55 17.88
CA ASP A 462 -1.32 6.82 18.36
C ASP A 462 -2.85 6.93 18.18
N GLY A 463 -3.42 6.03 17.39
CA GLY A 463 -4.85 5.94 17.10
C GLY A 463 -5.24 6.45 15.71
N ASP A 464 -4.29 6.91 14.88
CA ASP A 464 -4.49 7.27 13.48
C ASP A 464 -4.52 6.03 12.56
N ALA A 465 -5.73 5.53 12.32
CA ALA A 465 -6.01 4.42 11.42
C ALA A 465 -5.52 4.64 9.97
N CYS A 466 -5.08 5.85 9.61
CA CYS A 466 -4.58 6.19 8.28
C CYS A 466 -3.07 6.01 8.12
N ASN A 467 -2.31 5.95 9.21
CA ASN A 467 -0.85 5.74 9.17
C ASN A 467 -0.49 4.23 9.16
N GLY A 468 -1.36 3.39 9.72
CA GLY A 468 -1.26 1.92 9.79
C GLY A 468 -0.32 1.41 10.89
N ASP A 469 -0.67 0.25 11.51
CA ASP A 469 -0.01 -0.39 12.67
C ASP A 469 1.43 0.11 12.97
N GLU A 470 1.52 1.07 13.90
CA GLU A 470 2.75 1.78 14.23
C GLU A 470 3.64 0.98 15.18
N THR A 471 4.96 1.03 14.95
CA THR A 471 5.94 0.25 15.71
C THR A 471 7.17 1.03 16.12
N CYS A 472 7.74 0.66 17.26
CA CYS A 472 8.93 1.31 17.79
C CYS A 472 10.19 1.00 16.98
N ASP A 473 11.03 2.01 16.78
CA ASP A 473 12.32 1.88 16.11
C ASP A 473 13.41 1.21 16.98
N GLY A 474 13.18 1.11 18.30
CA GLY A 474 14.13 0.63 19.30
C GLY A 474 15.05 1.70 19.90
N ALA A 475 14.86 2.98 19.52
CA ALA A 475 15.50 4.16 20.12
C ALA A 475 14.50 5.12 20.77
N GLY A 476 13.19 4.84 20.66
CA GLY A 476 12.11 5.58 21.33
C GLY A 476 11.15 6.30 20.37
N SER A 477 11.40 6.24 19.06
CA SER A 477 10.46 6.75 18.06
C SER A 477 9.36 5.74 17.78
N CYS A 478 8.11 6.20 17.72
CA CYS A 478 7.00 5.42 17.18
C CYS A 478 6.91 5.72 15.68
N GLU A 479 7.32 4.76 14.84
CA GLU A 479 7.32 4.93 13.39
C GLU A 479 5.99 4.42 12.81
N PRO A 480 5.31 5.21 11.95
CA PRO A 480 4.07 4.80 11.32
C PRO A 480 4.31 3.63 10.36
N GLY A 481 3.29 2.77 10.22
CA GLY A 481 3.34 1.58 9.38
C GLY A 481 3.15 1.87 7.88
N ILE A 482 2.31 1.06 7.25
CA ILE A 482 1.92 1.26 5.85
C ILE A 482 0.59 2.02 5.83
N ALA A 483 0.64 3.26 5.33
CA ALA A 483 -0.52 4.14 5.24
C ALA A 483 -1.71 3.47 4.54
N LEU A 484 -2.92 3.75 5.03
CA LEU A 484 -4.15 3.12 4.57
C LEU A 484 -4.59 3.67 3.22
N GLU A 485 -4.47 2.85 2.17
CA GLU A 485 -4.95 3.18 0.82
C GLU A 485 -6.49 3.14 0.79
N CYS A 486 -7.12 4.32 0.67
CA CYS A 486 -8.58 4.49 0.70
C CYS A 486 -9.26 4.69 -0.67
N ASP A 487 -8.48 4.71 -1.75
CA ASP A 487 -8.97 4.75 -3.15
C ASP A 487 -9.81 3.49 -3.44
N ASP A 488 -11.14 3.63 -3.56
CA ASP A 488 -12.03 2.53 -3.97
C ASP A 488 -12.25 2.47 -5.50
N SER A 489 -11.55 3.33 -6.23
CA SER A 489 -11.59 3.53 -7.68
C SER A 489 -12.93 4.04 -8.23
N ASN A 490 -13.82 4.60 -7.39
CA ASN A 490 -15.01 5.31 -7.82
C ASN A 490 -14.73 6.81 -8.00
N LEU A 491 -14.75 7.30 -9.25
CA LEU A 491 -14.62 8.74 -9.55
C LEU A 491 -15.73 9.63 -8.94
N CYS A 492 -16.78 9.02 -8.38
CA CYS A 492 -17.86 9.70 -7.68
C CYS A 492 -17.82 9.64 -6.16
N THR A 493 -16.75 9.16 -5.55
CA THR A 493 -16.45 9.46 -4.14
C THR A 493 -15.29 10.46 -4.03
N ALA A 494 -15.31 11.25 -2.96
CA ALA A 494 -14.15 11.96 -2.47
C ALA A 494 -13.53 11.07 -1.39
N ASP A 495 -12.56 10.27 -1.79
CA ASP A 495 -11.88 9.35 -0.90
C ASP A 495 -10.92 10.14 0.01
N SER A 496 -11.02 9.87 1.29
CA SER A 496 -10.26 10.51 2.34
C SER A 496 -10.05 9.53 3.47
N CYS A 497 -9.02 9.72 4.28
CA CYS A 497 -8.85 8.95 5.49
C CYS A 497 -9.01 9.88 6.70
N ASP A 498 -9.90 9.51 7.62
CA ASP A 498 -10.09 10.17 8.91
C ASP A 498 -9.35 9.35 9.97
N ALA A 499 -8.46 10.00 10.73
CA ALA A 499 -7.58 9.32 11.67
C ALA A 499 -8.33 8.40 12.66
N THR A 500 -9.54 8.79 13.11
CA THR A 500 -10.31 8.01 14.09
C THR A 500 -11.28 7.02 13.44
N LEU A 501 -11.71 7.26 12.19
CA LEU A 501 -12.75 6.48 11.51
C LEU A 501 -12.24 5.66 10.31
N GLY A 502 -10.96 5.76 9.96
CA GLY A 502 -10.38 5.13 8.77
C GLY A 502 -10.90 5.74 7.46
N CYS A 503 -10.95 4.94 6.39
CA CYS A 503 -11.40 5.40 5.08
C CYS A 503 -12.84 5.93 5.08
N GLN A 504 -13.00 7.14 4.53
CA GLN A 504 -14.25 7.87 4.35
C GLN A 504 -14.40 8.25 2.87
N ASN A 505 -15.25 7.50 2.16
CA ASN A 505 -15.42 7.63 0.71
C ASN A 505 -16.72 8.43 0.47
N MET A 506 -16.60 9.76 0.47
CA MET A 506 -17.76 10.63 0.59
C MET A 506 -18.47 10.82 -0.77
N PRO A 507 -19.77 10.50 -0.92
CA PRO A 507 -20.46 10.55 -2.21
C PRO A 507 -20.51 11.98 -2.77
N LEU A 508 -19.98 12.16 -3.98
CA LEU A 508 -19.97 13.42 -4.71
C LEU A 508 -21.27 13.66 -5.47
N THR A 509 -21.49 14.91 -5.88
CA THR A 509 -22.61 15.32 -6.72
C THR A 509 -22.20 16.50 -7.60
N GLY A 510 -22.43 16.41 -8.92
CA GLY A 510 -22.08 17.44 -9.90
C GLY A 510 -20.61 17.51 -10.32
N THR A 511 -19.74 16.64 -9.78
CA THR A 511 -18.40 16.37 -10.32
C THR A 511 -18.54 15.57 -11.61
N SER A 512 -17.71 15.82 -12.63
CA SER A 512 -17.69 14.99 -13.85
C SER A 512 -16.96 13.67 -13.60
N CYS A 513 -17.48 12.58 -14.17
CA CYS A 513 -17.03 11.21 -13.90
C CYS A 513 -16.85 10.37 -15.18
N ALA A 514 -16.62 11.03 -16.32
CA ALA A 514 -16.75 10.48 -17.66
C ALA A 514 -16.17 9.06 -17.82
N ASP A 515 -17.02 8.11 -18.20
CA ASP A 515 -16.68 6.69 -18.39
C ASP A 515 -16.02 6.42 -19.76
N GLY A 516 -16.24 7.33 -20.71
CA GLY A 516 -15.67 7.32 -22.06
C GLY A 516 -16.69 7.09 -23.17
N ASP A 517 -17.96 6.83 -22.85
CA ASP A 517 -19.07 6.73 -23.80
C ASP A 517 -19.65 8.11 -24.18
N VAL A 518 -19.11 8.69 -25.24
CA VAL A 518 -19.53 10.01 -25.76
C VAL A 518 -20.99 10.04 -26.25
N CYS A 519 -21.66 8.88 -26.35
CA CYS A 519 -23.04 8.77 -26.80
C CYS A 519 -24.06 8.94 -25.67
N ASN A 520 -23.67 8.75 -24.40
CA ASN A 520 -24.57 8.98 -23.26
C ASN A 520 -24.46 10.43 -22.70
N GLY A 521 -23.34 11.10 -22.99
CA GLY A 521 -23.13 12.55 -22.86
C GLY A 521 -22.72 13.02 -21.45
N ASP A 522 -21.92 14.10 -21.37
CA ASP A 522 -21.26 14.67 -20.19
C ASP A 522 -21.76 14.12 -18.82
N GLU A 523 -21.08 13.09 -18.35
CA GLU A 523 -21.47 12.30 -17.18
C GLU A 523 -21.09 13.01 -15.88
N VAL A 524 -22.01 13.02 -14.92
CA VAL A 524 -21.85 13.66 -13.62
C VAL A 524 -22.22 12.73 -12.48
N CYS A 525 -21.59 12.92 -11.33
CA CYS A 525 -21.95 12.20 -10.12
C CYS A 525 -23.32 12.65 -9.60
N ASP A 526 -24.15 11.70 -9.20
CA ASP A 526 -25.31 11.92 -8.32
C ASP A 526 -25.26 10.90 -7.17
N ALA A 527 -25.31 11.40 -5.94
CA ALA A 527 -25.25 10.61 -4.70
C ALA A 527 -24.18 9.49 -4.67
N GLY A 528 -22.99 9.73 -5.25
CA GLY A 528 -21.88 8.76 -5.30
C GLY A 528 -21.90 7.77 -6.46
N THR A 529 -22.88 7.85 -7.37
CA THR A 529 -22.95 7.06 -8.61
C THR A 529 -22.68 7.97 -9.81
N CYS A 530 -21.89 7.53 -10.79
CA CYS A 530 -21.78 8.25 -12.06
C CYS A 530 -23.07 8.05 -12.86
N VAL A 531 -23.72 9.15 -13.28
CA VAL A 531 -24.91 9.12 -14.12
C VAL A 531 -24.66 9.80 -15.46
N ALA A 532 -25.05 9.10 -16.53
CA ALA A 532 -25.06 9.60 -17.89
C ALA A 532 -25.86 10.91 -18.01
N GLY A 533 -25.40 11.80 -18.89
CA GLY A 533 -26.01 13.10 -19.14
C GLY A 533 -27.21 13.04 -20.08
N THR A 534 -27.16 13.85 -21.13
CA THR A 534 -28.16 13.80 -22.22
C THR A 534 -27.53 13.11 -23.41
N ALA A 535 -28.11 11.97 -23.81
CA ALA A 535 -27.60 11.18 -24.93
C ALA A 535 -27.44 12.00 -26.21
N LEU A 536 -26.38 11.69 -26.96
CA LEU A 536 -26.02 12.39 -28.18
C LEU A 536 -27.03 12.07 -29.29
N ASP A 537 -27.70 13.11 -29.80
CA ASP A 537 -28.60 13.00 -30.94
C ASP A 537 -27.78 12.93 -32.24
N CYS A 538 -28.04 11.89 -33.03
CA CYS A 538 -27.28 11.55 -34.24
C CYS A 538 -28.12 11.51 -35.53
N ASP A 539 -29.43 11.78 -35.43
CA ASP A 539 -30.34 11.88 -36.58
C ASP A 539 -29.90 13.06 -37.50
N ASP A 540 -29.42 12.76 -38.72
CA ASP A 540 -29.08 13.79 -39.71
C ASP A 540 -30.21 14.13 -40.69
N ALA A 541 -31.39 13.55 -40.46
CA ALA A 541 -32.61 13.64 -41.26
C ALA A 541 -32.49 13.13 -42.70
N ASN A 542 -31.47 12.32 -43.04
CA ASN A 542 -31.37 11.62 -44.32
C ASN A 542 -31.88 10.18 -44.21
N ALA A 543 -33.03 9.89 -44.85
CA ALA A 543 -33.61 8.54 -44.89
C ALA A 543 -32.70 7.46 -45.57
N CYS A 544 -31.59 7.88 -46.19
CA CYS A 544 -30.58 7.00 -46.76
C CYS A 544 -29.32 6.79 -45.91
N THR A 545 -29.31 7.23 -44.66
CA THR A 545 -28.28 6.86 -43.66
C THR A 545 -28.89 6.00 -42.55
N ALA A 546 -28.07 5.13 -41.97
CA ALA A 546 -28.36 4.40 -40.75
C ALA A 546 -27.60 5.06 -39.61
N ASP A 547 -28.29 5.95 -38.91
CA ASP A 547 -27.69 6.74 -37.85
C ASP A 547 -27.52 5.90 -36.58
N SER A 548 -26.32 5.93 -36.05
CA SER A 548 -25.89 5.19 -34.87
C SER A 548 -24.87 6.01 -34.10
N CYS A 549 -24.59 5.63 -32.86
CA CYS A 549 -23.55 6.29 -32.08
C CYS A 549 -22.56 5.25 -31.55
N ASP A 550 -21.29 5.42 -31.93
CA ASP A 550 -20.18 4.62 -31.39
C ASP A 550 -19.64 5.29 -30.12
N ALA A 551 -19.59 4.55 -29.02
CA ALA A 551 -19.23 5.08 -27.71
C ALA A 551 -17.88 5.84 -27.67
N THR A 552 -16.92 5.53 -28.55
CA THR A 552 -15.62 6.21 -28.61
C THR A 552 -15.51 7.24 -29.75
N MET A 553 -16.26 7.05 -30.85
CA MET A 553 -16.16 7.86 -32.07
C MET A 553 -17.32 8.85 -32.28
N GLY A 554 -18.40 8.75 -31.50
CA GLY A 554 -19.62 9.53 -31.64
C GLY A 554 -20.50 9.08 -32.81
N CYS A 555 -21.37 9.97 -33.29
CA CYS A 555 -22.32 9.68 -34.37
C CYS A 555 -21.65 9.12 -35.63
N GLN A 556 -22.14 7.96 -36.09
CA GLN A 556 -21.80 7.32 -37.36
C GLN A 556 -23.08 7.16 -38.18
N ASN A 557 -23.07 7.74 -39.38
CA ASN A 557 -24.24 7.84 -40.26
C ASN A 557 -23.96 6.96 -41.48
N ASP A 558 -24.24 5.66 -41.36
CA ASP A 558 -23.75 4.67 -42.32
C ASP A 558 -24.59 4.67 -43.62
N PRO A 559 -24.00 4.82 -44.81
CA PRO A 559 -24.75 4.99 -46.06
C PRO A 559 -25.51 3.74 -46.48
N LEU A 560 -26.84 3.80 -46.45
CA LEU A 560 -27.73 2.71 -46.85
C LEU A 560 -27.76 2.51 -48.38
N THR A 561 -28.19 1.32 -48.78
CA THR A 561 -28.44 0.96 -50.17
C THR A 561 -29.58 -0.07 -50.23
N GLY A 562 -30.58 0.15 -51.09
CA GLY A 562 -31.75 -0.74 -51.24
C GLY A 562 -32.96 -0.40 -50.35
N THR A 563 -32.85 0.57 -49.45
CA THR A 563 -33.97 1.11 -48.67
C THR A 563 -34.80 2.07 -49.52
N ALA A 564 -36.12 2.10 -49.38
CA ALA A 564 -36.98 3.08 -50.06
C ALA A 564 -36.89 4.48 -49.40
N CYS A 565 -36.90 5.54 -50.20
CA CYS A 565 -36.65 6.92 -49.73
C CYS A 565 -37.55 7.99 -50.40
N PRO A 566 -38.87 7.78 -50.50
CA PRO A 566 -39.74 8.58 -51.37
C PRO A 566 -39.63 10.10 -51.15
N ASP A 567 -39.28 10.83 -52.22
CA ASP A 567 -39.12 12.28 -52.25
C ASP A 567 -40.45 13.01 -52.45
N GLY A 568 -41.43 12.34 -53.07
CA GLY A 568 -42.79 12.81 -53.29
C GLY A 568 -43.16 13.09 -54.74
N ASP A 569 -42.26 12.89 -55.70
CA ASP A 569 -42.52 12.98 -57.14
C ASP A 569 -42.92 11.64 -57.78
N LEU A 570 -44.23 11.39 -57.80
CA LEU A 570 -44.87 10.22 -58.39
C LEU A 570 -44.58 10.02 -59.89
N CYS A 571 -44.02 11.03 -60.57
CA CYS A 571 -43.66 10.92 -61.98
C CYS A 571 -42.27 10.34 -62.22
N ASN A 572 -41.39 10.27 -61.20
CA ASN A 572 -40.04 9.69 -61.34
C ASN A 572 -39.95 8.22 -60.86
N GLY A 573 -40.87 7.77 -60.01
CA GLY A 573 -41.12 6.38 -59.64
C GLY A 573 -40.26 5.86 -58.48
N ASP A 574 -40.79 4.89 -57.73
CA ASP A 574 -40.30 4.39 -56.43
C ASP A 574 -38.78 4.53 -56.20
N GLU A 575 -38.43 5.47 -55.33
CA GLU A 575 -37.07 5.96 -55.11
C GLU A 575 -36.33 5.09 -54.07
N ILE A 576 -35.07 4.75 -54.37
CA ILE A 576 -34.28 3.80 -53.59
C ILE A 576 -32.90 4.40 -53.26
N CYS A 577 -32.47 4.21 -52.01
CA CYS A 577 -31.16 4.63 -51.55
C CYS A 577 -30.05 3.88 -52.30
N ASN A 578 -29.03 4.62 -52.72
CA ASN A 578 -27.79 4.13 -53.27
C ASN A 578 -26.61 4.90 -52.65
N ALA A 579 -25.76 4.18 -51.91
CA ALA A 579 -24.59 4.72 -51.22
C ALA A 579 -24.85 6.03 -50.44
N GLY A 580 -25.93 6.10 -49.66
CA GLY A 580 -26.28 7.26 -48.83
C GLY A 580 -27.07 8.37 -49.54
N THR A 581 -27.34 8.24 -50.83
CA THR A 581 -28.12 9.20 -51.63
C THR A 581 -29.43 8.54 -52.07
N CYS A 582 -30.56 9.27 -52.09
CA CYS A 582 -31.78 8.75 -52.71
C CYS A 582 -31.70 8.89 -54.24
N GLU A 583 -31.99 7.82 -54.98
CA GLU A 583 -32.04 7.82 -56.45
C GLU A 583 -33.45 7.47 -56.94
N ALA A 584 -33.97 8.32 -57.84
CA ALA A 584 -35.26 8.15 -58.51
C ALA A 584 -35.33 6.87 -59.36
N GLY A 585 -36.52 6.27 -59.44
CA GLY A 585 -36.78 5.01 -60.12
C GLY A 585 -37.01 5.13 -61.63
N THR A 586 -38.02 4.41 -62.13
CA THR A 586 -38.44 4.48 -63.53
C THR A 586 -39.65 5.39 -63.69
N ALA A 587 -39.47 6.45 -64.50
CA ALA A 587 -40.51 7.47 -64.73
C ALA A 587 -41.84 6.88 -65.23
N LEU A 588 -42.94 7.50 -64.79
CA LEU A 588 -44.30 7.08 -65.07
C LEU A 588 -44.69 7.38 -66.53
N ASP A 589 -45.31 6.41 -67.20
CA ASP A 589 -45.85 6.53 -68.56
C ASP A 589 -47.37 6.83 -68.53
N CYS A 590 -47.84 7.71 -69.40
CA CYS A 590 -49.15 8.36 -69.31
C CYS A 590 -49.96 8.41 -70.63
N ASP A 591 -49.44 7.86 -71.73
CA ASP A 591 -50.14 7.80 -73.03
C ASP A 591 -51.44 6.97 -72.93
N ASP A 592 -52.61 7.59 -73.15
CA ASP A 592 -53.91 6.87 -73.23
C ASP A 592 -54.34 6.50 -74.66
N SER A 593 -53.52 6.88 -75.64
CA SER A 593 -53.70 6.61 -77.07
C SER A 593 -54.99 7.18 -77.69
N ASN A 594 -55.68 8.12 -77.04
CA ASN A 594 -56.78 8.87 -77.63
C ASN A 594 -56.28 10.16 -78.31
N VAL A 595 -56.54 10.31 -79.62
CA VAL A 595 -56.10 11.47 -80.41
C VAL A 595 -56.86 12.77 -80.08
N CYS A 596 -57.87 12.71 -79.22
CA CYS A 596 -58.59 13.87 -78.68
C CYS A 596 -58.17 14.19 -77.22
N THR A 597 -57.03 13.71 -76.72
CA THR A 597 -56.42 14.08 -75.42
C THR A 597 -54.97 14.60 -75.59
N GLU A 598 -54.48 15.34 -74.59
CA GLU A 598 -53.08 15.77 -74.43
C GLU A 598 -52.57 15.29 -73.07
N ASP A 599 -51.61 14.36 -73.08
CA ASP A 599 -51.20 13.60 -71.90
C ASP A 599 -49.93 14.18 -71.25
N SER A 600 -49.89 14.15 -69.91
CA SER A 600 -48.83 14.75 -69.10
C SER A 600 -48.72 14.06 -67.73
N CYS A 601 -47.64 14.34 -66.98
CA CYS A 601 -47.48 13.86 -65.61
C CYS A 601 -47.17 15.04 -64.67
N GLU A 602 -47.92 15.13 -63.57
CA GLU A 602 -47.72 16.11 -62.49
C GLU A 602 -47.21 15.42 -61.22
N ALA A 603 -46.06 15.84 -60.69
CA ALA A 603 -45.33 15.17 -59.61
C ALA A 603 -46.18 14.72 -58.40
N ALA A 604 -47.17 15.52 -57.99
CA ALA A 604 -48.03 15.22 -56.84
C ALA A 604 -49.38 14.53 -57.18
N ALA A 605 -49.65 14.27 -58.47
CA ALA A 605 -50.94 13.75 -58.95
C ALA A 605 -50.81 12.55 -59.92
N GLY A 606 -49.63 12.30 -60.50
CA GLY A 606 -49.41 11.28 -61.52
C GLY A 606 -49.89 11.76 -62.90
N CYS A 607 -50.41 10.83 -63.71
CA CYS A 607 -50.85 11.11 -65.08
C CYS A 607 -52.10 12.02 -65.16
N VAL A 608 -52.07 12.98 -66.07
CA VAL A 608 -53.13 13.97 -66.32
C VAL A 608 -53.34 14.12 -67.83
N ASN A 609 -54.54 13.76 -68.29
CA ASN A 609 -54.88 13.65 -69.71
C ASN A 609 -55.97 14.68 -70.03
N ALA A 610 -55.62 15.72 -70.79
CA ALA A 610 -56.46 16.90 -70.99
C ALA A 610 -57.28 16.81 -72.30
N PRO A 611 -58.63 16.94 -72.27
CA PRO A 611 -59.46 16.77 -73.47
C PRO A 611 -59.33 17.93 -74.46
N LEU A 612 -59.22 17.58 -75.74
CA LEU A 612 -59.07 18.49 -76.88
C LEU A 612 -60.39 18.72 -77.63
N SER A 613 -60.50 19.91 -78.24
CA SER A 613 -61.66 20.36 -79.02
C SER A 613 -61.19 21.12 -80.28
N GLY A 614 -61.75 20.78 -81.44
CA GLY A 614 -61.46 21.41 -82.74
C GLY A 614 -60.30 20.80 -83.54
N THR A 615 -59.66 19.74 -83.04
CA THR A 615 -58.77 18.87 -83.83
C THR A 615 -59.57 18.02 -84.81
N ALA A 616 -59.00 17.75 -86.00
CA ALA A 616 -59.61 16.85 -86.97
C ALA A 616 -59.38 15.38 -86.55
N CYS A 617 -60.45 14.60 -86.55
CA CYS A 617 -60.47 13.15 -86.39
C CYS A 617 -61.33 12.61 -87.55
N LEU A 618 -61.17 11.33 -87.93
CA LEU A 618 -61.94 10.71 -89.01
C LEU A 618 -62.38 9.31 -88.56
N ASP A 619 -63.68 9.02 -88.61
CA ASP A 619 -64.27 7.70 -88.37
C ASP A 619 -64.45 6.87 -89.65
N ALA A 620 -64.38 7.53 -90.80
CA ALA A 620 -64.37 6.99 -92.17
C ALA A 620 -65.73 6.56 -92.77
N ASP A 621 -66.86 7.04 -92.24
CA ASP A 621 -68.16 6.97 -92.92
C ASP A 621 -68.46 8.22 -93.78
N VAL A 622 -68.38 8.03 -95.10
CA VAL A 622 -68.54 9.07 -96.13
C VAL A 622 -69.99 9.56 -96.26
N CYS A 623 -70.99 8.77 -95.84
CA CYS A 623 -72.39 9.20 -95.87
C CYS A 623 -72.74 10.14 -94.69
N ASN A 624 -71.89 10.29 -93.65
CA ASN A 624 -72.15 11.18 -92.51
C ASN A 624 -71.43 12.55 -92.55
N GLY A 625 -70.33 12.70 -93.29
CA GLY A 625 -69.66 14.00 -93.50
C GLY A 625 -68.23 14.04 -92.94
N SER A 626 -67.74 15.24 -92.58
CA SER A 626 -66.39 15.44 -92.05
C SER A 626 -66.41 15.84 -90.57
N GLU A 627 -65.53 15.22 -89.79
CA GLU A 627 -65.64 15.02 -88.35
C GLU A 627 -64.57 15.82 -87.56
N MET A 628 -64.84 16.14 -86.29
CA MET A 628 -63.91 16.87 -85.40
C MET A 628 -64.04 16.43 -83.94
N CYS A 629 -62.96 16.52 -83.17
CA CYS A 629 -62.98 16.36 -81.72
C CYS A 629 -63.84 17.45 -81.08
N MET A 630 -64.79 17.05 -80.23
CA MET A 630 -65.48 17.91 -79.27
C MET A 630 -65.41 17.27 -77.88
N ASP A 631 -64.79 18.00 -76.96
CA ASP A 631 -64.62 17.68 -75.54
C ASP A 631 -64.11 16.25 -75.30
N GLY A 632 -63.07 15.86 -76.04
CA GLY A 632 -62.41 14.55 -75.94
C GLY A 632 -62.98 13.43 -76.82
N VAL A 633 -64.03 13.69 -77.61
CA VAL A 633 -64.73 12.67 -78.43
C VAL A 633 -64.87 13.13 -79.89
N CYS A 634 -64.71 12.23 -80.87
CA CYS A 634 -64.92 12.55 -82.29
C CYS A 634 -66.42 12.63 -82.64
N ALA A 635 -66.84 13.62 -83.43
CA ALA A 635 -68.24 13.87 -83.78
C ALA A 635 -68.49 14.10 -85.28
N ALA A 636 -69.50 13.41 -85.81
CA ALA A 636 -69.93 13.34 -87.22
C ALA A 636 -70.53 14.65 -87.80
N GLY A 637 -70.66 14.68 -89.14
CA GLY A 637 -71.00 15.87 -89.93
C GLY A 637 -72.46 16.00 -90.43
N THR A 638 -72.63 16.27 -91.73
CA THR A 638 -73.92 16.40 -92.43
C THR A 638 -74.04 15.42 -93.60
N SER A 639 -75.18 14.75 -93.73
CA SER A 639 -75.39 13.61 -94.64
C SER A 639 -75.52 13.93 -96.13
N LEU A 640 -75.29 12.90 -96.97
CA LEU A 640 -75.42 12.90 -98.43
C LEU A 640 -76.85 12.53 -98.91
N ASP A 641 -77.21 12.89 -100.15
CA ASP A 641 -78.56 12.75 -100.77
C ASP A 641 -78.44 12.22 -102.22
N CYS A 642 -79.39 11.38 -102.67
CA CYS A 642 -79.17 10.39 -103.77
C CYS A 642 -80.33 10.11 -104.77
N ASP A 643 -81.52 10.71 -104.66
CA ASP A 643 -82.72 10.42 -105.52
C ASP A 643 -82.51 10.77 -107.02
N ASP A 644 -82.88 9.87 -107.95
CA ASP A 644 -82.92 10.14 -109.42
C ASP A 644 -84.31 10.23 -110.08
N SER A 645 -85.37 9.92 -109.33
CA SER A 645 -86.77 10.06 -109.74
C SER A 645 -87.21 9.25 -110.98
N ASN A 646 -86.53 8.16 -111.34
CA ASN A 646 -86.99 7.21 -112.37
C ASN A 646 -87.73 5.98 -111.77
N PRO A 647 -88.98 5.67 -112.16
CA PRO A 647 -89.75 4.57 -111.57
C PRO A 647 -89.31 3.15 -111.99
N CYS A 648 -88.31 3.00 -112.87
CA CYS A 648 -87.62 1.73 -113.10
C CYS A 648 -86.21 1.69 -112.45
N THR A 649 -85.90 2.53 -111.44
CA THR A 649 -84.67 2.47 -110.59
C THR A 649 -85.01 2.50 -109.09
N ALA A 650 -84.02 2.24 -108.22
CA ALA A 650 -84.12 2.37 -106.76
C ALA A 650 -82.78 2.83 -106.15
N ASP A 651 -82.82 3.82 -105.24
CA ASP A 651 -81.66 4.64 -104.85
C ASP A 651 -81.20 4.42 -103.40
N SER A 652 -79.90 4.58 -103.12
CA SER A 652 -79.27 4.32 -101.81
C SER A 652 -77.93 5.06 -101.59
N CYS A 653 -77.43 5.15 -100.34
CA CYS A 653 -76.08 5.64 -99.98
C CYS A 653 -75.29 4.52 -99.28
N ASP A 654 -74.09 4.19 -99.79
CA ASP A 654 -73.12 3.29 -99.15
C ASP A 654 -72.02 4.09 -98.43
N ALA A 655 -71.75 3.75 -97.17
CA ALA A 655 -70.85 4.50 -96.28
C ALA A 655 -69.39 4.62 -96.76
N ILE A 656 -68.97 3.86 -97.77
CA ILE A 656 -67.59 3.89 -98.30
C ILE A 656 -67.57 4.46 -99.74
N THR A 657 -68.64 4.27 -100.51
CA THR A 657 -68.66 4.54 -101.97
C THR A 657 -69.67 5.60 -102.42
N GLY A 658 -70.62 6.01 -101.57
CA GLY A 658 -71.60 7.06 -101.86
C GLY A 658 -72.89 6.57 -102.51
N CYS A 659 -73.53 7.42 -103.31
CA CYS A 659 -74.85 7.13 -103.91
C CYS A 659 -74.81 6.02 -104.98
N ALA A 660 -75.79 5.13 -104.96
CA ALA A 660 -75.97 4.05 -105.94
C ALA A 660 -77.46 3.82 -106.27
N ASN A 661 -77.76 3.67 -107.56
CA ASN A 661 -79.10 3.66 -108.13
C ASN A 661 -79.25 2.43 -109.04
N ASP A 662 -80.03 1.43 -108.63
CA ASP A 662 -80.08 0.10 -109.28
C ASP A 662 -81.31 -0.08 -110.18
N PRO A 663 -81.15 -0.60 -111.43
CA PRO A 663 -82.25 -0.73 -112.39
C PRO A 663 -83.17 -1.92 -112.11
N LEU A 664 -84.48 -1.69 -112.24
CA LEU A 664 -85.55 -2.65 -112.00
C LEU A 664 -86.03 -3.33 -113.28
N SER A 665 -86.57 -4.55 -113.13
CA SER A 665 -87.18 -5.35 -114.19
C SER A 665 -88.41 -6.12 -113.68
N GLY A 666 -89.43 -6.28 -114.53
CA GLY A 666 -90.65 -7.04 -114.24
C GLY A 666 -91.79 -6.25 -113.56
N THR A 667 -91.57 -4.97 -113.25
CA THR A 667 -92.62 -4.05 -112.78
C THR A 667 -93.45 -3.52 -113.95
N SER A 668 -94.76 -3.35 -113.78
CA SER A 668 -95.67 -2.85 -114.82
C SER A 668 -95.51 -1.34 -115.04
N CYS A 669 -95.46 -0.90 -116.30
CA CYS A 669 -95.22 0.51 -116.67
C CYS A 669 -96.14 1.02 -117.79
N GLY A 670 -97.29 0.35 -117.99
CA GLY A 670 -98.09 0.42 -119.23
C GLY A 670 -98.61 1.79 -119.67
N ASP A 671 -98.69 1.97 -120.99
CA ASP A 671 -99.05 3.25 -121.63
C ASP A 671 -100.51 3.34 -122.11
N GLY A 672 -101.15 2.21 -122.41
CA GLY A 672 -102.59 2.08 -122.60
C GLY A 672 -103.09 1.74 -124.02
N ASP A 673 -102.22 1.38 -124.96
CA ASP A 673 -102.63 0.68 -126.19
C ASP A 673 -102.98 -0.79 -125.86
N VAL A 674 -103.93 -1.40 -126.58
CA VAL A 674 -104.36 -2.81 -126.36
C VAL A 674 -103.95 -3.75 -127.49
N CYS A 675 -103.40 -3.23 -128.59
CA CYS A 675 -103.00 -4.02 -129.76
C CYS A 675 -101.49 -4.22 -129.89
N ASN A 676 -100.69 -3.55 -129.06
CA ASN A 676 -99.27 -3.82 -128.83
C ASN A 676 -99.02 -4.83 -127.68
N GLY A 677 -99.91 -4.90 -126.68
CA GLY A 677 -99.83 -5.79 -125.52
C GLY A 677 -99.02 -5.21 -124.35
N ALA A 678 -99.49 -5.46 -123.13
CA ALA A 678 -99.10 -4.76 -121.90
C ALA A 678 -97.58 -4.68 -121.61
N GLU A 679 -97.13 -3.50 -121.17
CA GLU A 679 -95.72 -3.16 -120.97
C GLU A 679 -95.17 -3.51 -119.57
N MET A 680 -93.88 -3.84 -119.51
CA MET A 680 -93.11 -3.99 -118.26
C MET A 680 -91.72 -3.31 -118.35
N CYS A 681 -91.17 -2.88 -117.22
CA CYS A 681 -89.76 -2.48 -117.12
C CYS A 681 -88.89 -3.70 -117.47
N MET A 682 -87.93 -3.53 -118.38
CA MET A 682 -86.81 -4.43 -118.61
C MET A 682 -85.51 -3.59 -118.58
N ASP A 683 -84.57 -4.01 -117.75
CA ASP A 683 -83.25 -3.39 -117.57
C ASP A 683 -83.31 -1.86 -117.38
N GLY A 684 -84.24 -1.40 -116.53
CA GLY A 684 -84.44 0.03 -116.24
C GLY A 684 -85.27 0.81 -117.27
N THR A 685 -85.84 0.16 -118.30
CA THR A 685 -86.64 0.81 -119.36
C THR A 685 -87.95 0.09 -119.66
N CYS A 686 -89.04 0.85 -119.86
CA CYS A 686 -90.35 0.28 -120.19
C CYS A 686 -90.41 -0.24 -121.65
N ALA A 687 -90.93 -1.46 -121.86
CA ALA A 687 -91.05 -2.09 -123.18
C ALA A 687 -92.43 -2.76 -123.39
N SER A 688 -92.99 -2.61 -124.59
CA SER A 688 -94.29 -3.14 -125.01
C SER A 688 -94.24 -4.60 -125.52
N GLY A 689 -95.40 -5.25 -125.50
CA GLY A 689 -95.54 -6.70 -125.61
C GLY A 689 -95.70 -7.28 -127.03
N THR A 690 -96.40 -8.42 -127.09
CA THR A 690 -96.75 -9.10 -128.34
C THR A 690 -98.09 -8.58 -128.90
N PRO A 691 -98.14 -8.13 -130.17
CA PRO A 691 -99.36 -7.62 -130.77
C PRO A 691 -100.53 -8.61 -130.83
N LEU A 692 -101.75 -8.08 -130.86
CA LEU A 692 -102.99 -8.85 -131.01
C LEU A 692 -103.11 -9.39 -132.44
N ASP A 693 -103.08 -10.72 -132.59
CA ASP A 693 -103.30 -11.40 -133.87
C ASP A 693 -104.79 -11.52 -134.18
N CYS A 694 -105.15 -11.38 -135.46
CA CYS A 694 -106.51 -11.26 -135.95
C CYS A 694 -106.79 -12.08 -137.23
N ASP A 695 -105.92 -13.01 -137.61
CA ASP A 695 -106.19 -13.99 -138.68
C ASP A 695 -107.27 -15.00 -138.21
N ASP A 696 -108.47 -15.04 -138.81
CA ASP A 696 -109.48 -16.09 -138.49
C ASP A 696 -109.19 -17.45 -139.13
N MET A 697 -108.18 -17.49 -140.00
CA MET A 697 -107.66 -18.66 -140.71
C MET A 697 -108.68 -19.38 -141.61
N ASP A 698 -109.85 -18.79 -141.92
CA ASP A 698 -110.62 -19.23 -143.08
C ASP A 698 -109.94 -18.63 -144.34
N PRO A 699 -109.44 -19.46 -145.29
CA PRO A 699 -108.89 -18.96 -146.55
C PRO A 699 -109.94 -18.29 -147.45
N CYS A 700 -111.17 -18.13 -146.95
CA CYS A 700 -112.27 -17.37 -147.51
C CYS A 700 -112.55 -16.06 -146.75
N THR A 701 -111.55 -15.42 -146.10
CA THR A 701 -111.67 -14.13 -145.38
C THR A 701 -110.43 -13.22 -145.52
N ILE A 702 -110.53 -11.96 -145.10
CA ILE A 702 -109.50 -10.90 -145.09
C ILE A 702 -109.69 -10.03 -143.83
N ASP A 703 -108.61 -9.85 -143.07
CA ASP A 703 -108.72 -9.44 -141.66
C ASP A 703 -107.90 -8.18 -141.28
N SER A 704 -108.24 -7.57 -140.14
CA SER A 704 -107.58 -6.37 -139.60
C SER A 704 -107.81 -6.15 -138.09
N CYS A 705 -107.05 -5.24 -137.47
CA CYS A 705 -107.06 -4.93 -136.04
C CYS A 705 -107.12 -3.41 -135.78
N ASP A 706 -107.93 -2.97 -134.80
CA ASP A 706 -108.01 -1.58 -134.32
C ASP A 706 -107.46 -1.44 -132.90
N ALA A 707 -106.67 -0.39 -132.65
CA ALA A 707 -105.90 -0.14 -131.42
C ALA A 707 -106.74 0.09 -130.14
N VAL A 708 -108.07 0.12 -130.23
CA VAL A 708 -108.99 0.16 -129.08
C VAL A 708 -110.05 -0.95 -129.17
N ASP A 709 -110.62 -1.19 -130.35
CA ASP A 709 -111.79 -2.07 -130.53
C ASP A 709 -111.45 -3.52 -130.95
N GLY A 710 -110.22 -3.83 -131.40
CA GLY A 710 -109.76 -5.19 -131.71
C GLY A 710 -110.00 -5.70 -133.14
N CYS A 711 -110.21 -7.00 -133.31
CA CYS A 711 -110.18 -7.73 -134.60
C CYS A 711 -111.48 -7.64 -135.44
N ALA A 712 -111.36 -7.67 -136.77
CA ALA A 712 -112.48 -7.76 -137.73
C ALA A 712 -112.12 -8.45 -139.07
N HIS A 713 -113.10 -9.11 -139.70
CA HIS A 713 -112.94 -10.11 -140.79
C HIS A 713 -113.99 -9.96 -141.94
N GLU A 714 -113.63 -10.04 -143.23
CA GLU A 714 -114.56 -10.00 -144.40
C GLU A 714 -114.28 -11.01 -145.55
N PRO A 715 -115.27 -11.63 -146.27
CA PRO A 715 -115.05 -12.85 -147.08
C PRO A 715 -114.41 -12.78 -148.51
N ASP A 716 -113.70 -13.86 -148.90
CA ASP A 716 -113.03 -14.15 -150.21
C ASP A 716 -113.45 -15.52 -150.85
N PRO A 717 -113.44 -15.76 -152.19
CA PRO A 717 -114.09 -16.94 -152.81
C PRO A 717 -113.28 -18.27 -152.97
N ALA A 718 -112.80 -18.94 -151.90
CA ALA A 718 -111.79 -20.05 -151.96
C ALA A 718 -112.27 -21.55 -151.95
N CYS A 719 -111.56 -22.48 -151.26
CA CYS A 719 -111.55 -23.97 -151.49
C CYS A 719 -111.20 -24.87 -150.27
N ALA A 720 -111.30 -26.23 -150.37
CA ALA A 720 -111.39 -27.15 -149.19
C ALA A 720 -110.83 -28.63 -149.27
N ASP A 721 -110.63 -29.23 -148.08
CA ASP A 721 -110.72 -30.66 -147.61
C ASP A 721 -109.48 -31.48 -147.11
N ALA A 722 -109.59 -32.02 -145.86
CA ALA A 722 -108.83 -33.03 -145.07
C ALA A 722 -107.32 -32.85 -144.70
N GLY A 723 -106.77 -33.37 -143.57
CA GLY A 723 -107.35 -33.93 -142.31
C GLY A 723 -106.57 -35.11 -141.63
N VAL A 724 -106.64 -35.26 -140.28
CA VAL A 724 -106.28 -36.46 -139.42
C VAL A 724 -104.76 -36.81 -139.25
N ASP A 725 -104.15 -37.39 -138.17
CA ASP A 725 -104.37 -37.79 -136.73
C ASP A 725 -103.01 -38.37 -136.19
N ALA A 726 -102.53 -38.48 -134.92
CA ALA A 726 -102.90 -38.23 -133.49
C ALA A 726 -101.68 -37.58 -132.74
N GLY A 727 -101.36 -37.63 -131.42
CA GLY A 727 -101.79 -38.36 -130.18
C GLY A 727 -100.91 -37.97 -128.93
N PRO A 728 -101.11 -38.49 -127.67
CA PRO A 728 -101.13 -37.57 -126.49
C PRO A 728 -100.23 -37.83 -125.23
N MET A 729 -100.24 -36.84 -124.30
CA MET A 729 -99.58 -36.78 -122.96
C MET A 729 -100.50 -36.21 -121.83
N ASP A 730 -100.52 -34.86 -121.61
CA ASP A 730 -101.55 -34.03 -120.88
C ASP A 730 -101.52 -34.09 -119.29
N GLU A 731 -101.88 -33.15 -118.36
CA GLU A 731 -102.42 -31.74 -118.19
C GLU A 731 -101.52 -30.90 -117.17
N ASP A 732 -101.80 -29.91 -116.26
CA ASP A 732 -102.95 -29.22 -115.56
C ASP A 732 -102.51 -27.86 -114.84
N ALA A 733 -103.39 -26.97 -114.29
CA ALA A 733 -103.09 -25.63 -113.63
C ALA A 733 -104.23 -25.02 -112.72
N GLY A 734 -104.20 -23.87 -111.97
CA GLY A 734 -103.22 -22.84 -111.52
C GLY A 734 -103.83 -21.47 -111.00
N VAL A 735 -103.08 -20.65 -110.21
CA VAL A 735 -103.14 -19.14 -109.99
C VAL A 735 -104.25 -18.43 -109.09
N ASP A 736 -103.92 -17.36 -108.31
CA ASP A 736 -104.48 -15.94 -108.36
C ASP A 736 -104.62 -15.03 -107.05
N ALA A 737 -104.44 -13.70 -107.23
CA ALA A 737 -104.89 -12.44 -106.53
C ALA A 737 -104.59 -12.00 -105.05
N GLY A 738 -104.48 -10.67 -104.82
CA GLY A 738 -104.27 -9.91 -103.55
C GLY A 738 -105.46 -8.99 -103.13
N PRO A 739 -105.32 -7.78 -102.46
CA PRO A 739 -104.13 -6.94 -102.17
C PRO A 739 -104.03 -6.40 -100.69
N MET A 740 -103.41 -5.22 -100.47
CA MET A 740 -102.95 -4.55 -99.21
C MET A 740 -104.02 -3.59 -98.59
N ASP A 741 -103.88 -2.78 -97.51
CA ASP A 741 -102.78 -2.23 -96.69
C ASP A 741 -103.24 -1.98 -95.22
N GLU A 742 -102.36 -2.17 -94.21
CA GLU A 742 -102.44 -1.65 -92.81
C GLU A 742 -101.00 -1.61 -92.23
N ASP A 743 -100.50 -0.63 -91.45
CA ASP A 743 -100.94 0.74 -91.06
C ASP A 743 -99.70 1.55 -90.53
N ALA A 744 -99.85 2.69 -89.84
CA ALA A 744 -98.79 3.66 -89.51
C ALA A 744 -98.00 3.44 -88.20
N GLY A 745 -96.96 4.27 -87.95
CA GLY A 745 -96.12 4.22 -86.74
C GLY A 745 -95.52 5.56 -86.24
N VAL A 746 -95.65 5.81 -84.93
CA VAL A 746 -94.84 6.79 -84.14
C VAL A 746 -94.87 6.44 -82.64
N ASP A 747 -93.67 6.36 -82.06
CA ASP A 747 -93.20 6.76 -80.71
C ASP A 747 -94.05 6.53 -79.41
N ALA A 748 -93.32 6.53 -78.28
CA ALA A 748 -93.71 6.53 -76.87
C ALA A 748 -94.16 5.18 -76.24
N GLY A 749 -93.48 4.82 -75.14
CA GLY A 749 -93.92 3.81 -74.16
C GLY A 749 -94.86 4.42 -73.10
N PRO A 750 -94.77 4.09 -71.79
CA PRO A 750 -93.84 3.16 -71.10
C PRO A 750 -94.56 2.24 -70.07
N MET A 751 -93.83 1.80 -69.01
CA MET A 751 -94.28 1.32 -67.68
C MET A 751 -94.28 -0.20 -67.38
N ASP A 752 -94.17 -0.46 -66.07
CA ASP A 752 -94.47 -1.66 -65.24
C ASP A 752 -93.59 -2.93 -65.28
N GLU A 753 -92.67 -2.99 -64.31
CA GLU A 753 -92.50 -3.99 -63.22
C GLU A 753 -92.33 -5.53 -63.46
N ASP A 754 -91.75 -6.16 -62.44
CA ASP A 754 -91.73 -7.61 -62.06
C ASP A 754 -90.88 -8.69 -62.79
N ALA A 755 -89.71 -8.95 -62.18
CA ALA A 755 -89.40 -10.17 -61.39
C ALA A 755 -88.89 -11.50 -62.01
N GLY A 756 -87.79 -12.01 -61.43
CA GLY A 756 -87.36 -13.42 -61.44
C GLY A 756 -86.46 -13.86 -62.62
N VAL A 757 -85.77 -15.01 -62.61
CA VAL A 757 -85.54 -16.12 -61.63
C VAL A 757 -84.39 -17.02 -62.20
N ASP A 758 -83.55 -17.78 -61.48
CA ASP A 758 -83.29 -18.01 -60.04
C ASP A 758 -81.90 -18.71 -59.87
N ALA A 759 -81.45 -18.91 -58.62
CA ALA A 759 -80.60 -20.03 -58.14
C ALA A 759 -79.08 -20.10 -58.44
N GLY A 760 -78.27 -19.44 -57.60
CA GLY A 760 -77.02 -20.00 -57.02
C GLY A 760 -75.77 -20.06 -57.92
N PRO A 761 -74.70 -20.80 -57.49
CA PRO A 761 -74.60 -21.70 -56.34
C PRO A 761 -73.47 -21.34 -55.33
N MET A 762 -73.01 -22.37 -54.63
CA MET A 762 -71.81 -22.54 -53.79
C MET A 762 -70.51 -21.99 -54.45
N ASP A 763 -69.34 -21.89 -53.81
CA ASP A 763 -68.81 -22.55 -52.60
C ASP A 763 -67.59 -21.78 -52.05
N ALA A 764 -67.12 -22.14 -50.84
CA ALA A 764 -65.83 -21.77 -50.24
C ALA A 764 -65.56 -20.25 -50.03
N GLY A 765 -64.64 -19.80 -49.18
CA GLY A 765 -63.62 -20.53 -48.40
C GLY A 765 -62.25 -20.44 -49.07
N THR A 766 -61.22 -20.01 -48.31
CA THR A 766 -59.86 -19.66 -48.80
C THR A 766 -59.85 -18.49 -49.82
N ASP A 767 -58.84 -17.62 -49.85
CA ASP A 767 -57.56 -17.72 -49.15
C ASP A 767 -57.57 -17.12 -47.74
N ALA A 768 -56.90 -17.80 -46.81
CA ALA A 768 -56.60 -17.28 -45.49
C ALA A 768 -55.09 -17.02 -45.46
N GLY A 769 -54.68 -15.84 -44.97
CA GLY A 769 -53.25 -15.52 -44.86
C GLY A 769 -52.50 -16.65 -44.13
N PRO A 770 -51.44 -17.23 -44.74
CA PRO A 770 -50.70 -18.35 -44.15
C PRO A 770 -49.98 -17.87 -42.87
N MET A 771 -49.74 -18.72 -41.84
CA MET A 771 -48.76 -19.82 -41.83
C MET A 771 -47.37 -19.32 -42.31
N ASP A 772 -46.30 -19.43 -41.54
CA ASP A 772 -45.98 -20.36 -40.44
C ASP A 772 -45.99 -19.64 -39.05
N GLU A 773 -46.10 -20.27 -37.87
CA GLU A 773 -45.39 -21.45 -37.31
C GLU A 773 -43.86 -21.17 -37.17
N ASP A 774 -43.15 -21.45 -36.07
CA ASP A 774 -43.46 -22.05 -34.75
C ASP A 774 -42.60 -21.32 -33.68
N ALA A 775 -42.95 -21.22 -32.39
CA ALA A 775 -43.51 -22.20 -31.45
C ALA A 775 -42.59 -23.39 -31.07
N GLY A 776 -41.34 -23.39 -31.55
CA GLY A 776 -40.19 -23.97 -30.86
C GLY A 776 -39.96 -25.50 -30.94
N MET A 777 -38.81 -25.87 -31.47
CA MET A 777 -38.14 -27.15 -31.26
C MET A 777 -36.62 -26.91 -31.35
N MET A 778 -35.69 -27.63 -30.70
CA MET A 778 -35.61 -28.66 -29.64
C MET A 778 -34.23 -29.32 -29.85
N ALA A 779 -33.79 -30.18 -28.92
CA ALA A 779 -32.67 -31.12 -29.07
C ALA A 779 -31.24 -30.48 -29.01
N MET A 780 -30.41 -30.83 -28.01
CA MET A 780 -29.49 -31.99 -27.93
C MET A 780 -28.17 -31.75 -28.72
N ASP A 781 -26.99 -32.23 -28.32
CA ASP A 781 -26.57 -33.16 -27.25
C ASP A 781 -25.14 -32.82 -26.77
N ALA A 782 -24.78 -33.15 -25.52
CA ALA A 782 -23.40 -33.42 -25.04
C ALA A 782 -23.36 -33.68 -23.50
N SER A 783 -23.55 -34.94 -23.10
CA SER A 783 -23.28 -35.43 -21.73
C SER A 783 -21.79 -35.61 -21.40
N VAL A 784 -21.40 -35.47 -20.12
CA VAL A 784 -20.24 -36.08 -19.38
C VAL A 784 -20.18 -35.33 -18.01
N GLU A 785 -20.49 -35.91 -16.83
CA GLU A 785 -19.73 -36.90 -16.00
C GLU A 785 -18.31 -36.38 -15.66
N ASP A 786 -17.91 -36.10 -14.41
CA ASP A 786 -17.65 -36.96 -13.23
C ASP A 786 -17.46 -35.95 -12.04
N ALA A 787 -18.03 -36.04 -10.83
CA ALA A 787 -18.06 -37.05 -9.75
C ALA A 787 -16.79 -37.13 -8.86
N GLY A 788 -17.01 -37.21 -7.53
CA GLY A 788 -15.99 -37.42 -6.47
C GLY A 788 -15.47 -36.14 -5.76
N ALA A 789 -15.30 -36.11 -4.42
CA ALA A 789 -15.70 -37.08 -3.39
C ALA A 789 -15.82 -36.44 -1.98
N GLU A 790 -16.76 -36.97 -1.19
CA GLU A 790 -16.74 -37.36 0.25
C GLU A 790 -15.75 -36.65 1.22
N GLU A 791 -16.21 -36.01 2.31
CA GLU A 791 -16.78 -36.56 3.57
C GLU A 791 -15.77 -37.26 4.50
N ASP A 792 -15.39 -36.60 5.60
CA ASP A 792 -15.63 -36.98 7.02
C ASP A 792 -14.91 -35.95 7.93
N ALA A 793 -15.58 -35.22 8.83
CA ALA A 793 -16.23 -35.62 10.09
C ALA A 793 -15.27 -35.79 11.28
N GLY A 794 -15.45 -34.96 12.31
CA GLY A 794 -14.61 -34.92 13.52
C GLY A 794 -15.33 -34.23 14.68
N ARG A 795 -16.30 -34.93 15.27
CA ARG A 795 -17.19 -34.43 16.33
C ARG A 795 -17.00 -35.25 17.61
N ASP A 796 -16.76 -34.57 18.73
CA ASP A 796 -17.37 -34.96 20.01
C ASP A 796 -17.56 -33.73 20.92
N ALA A 797 -18.27 -33.88 22.04
CA ALA A 797 -18.83 -32.78 22.83
C ALA A 797 -18.72 -33.00 24.37
N SER A 798 -19.53 -32.24 25.14
CA SER A 798 -19.74 -32.25 26.61
C SER A 798 -18.85 -31.28 27.43
N VAL A 799 -19.31 -30.60 28.50
CA VAL A 799 -20.68 -30.45 29.07
C VAL A 799 -20.82 -29.16 29.93
N GLU A 800 -22.08 -28.83 30.29
CA GLU A 800 -22.71 -27.86 31.25
C GLU A 800 -21.93 -27.39 32.51
N GLU A 801 -22.34 -26.44 33.40
CA GLU A 801 -23.57 -25.67 33.82
C GLU A 801 -23.03 -24.33 34.46
N ASP A 802 -23.69 -23.18 34.73
CA ASP A 802 -25.01 -22.53 34.53
C ASP A 802 -24.87 -20.98 34.79
N ALA A 803 -25.91 -20.15 34.49
CA ALA A 803 -26.26 -18.85 35.13
C ALA A 803 -25.32 -17.61 35.00
N SER A 804 -25.77 -16.33 35.04
CA SER A 804 -27.11 -15.69 34.93
C SER A 804 -27.01 -14.14 34.86
N MET A 805 -27.98 -13.45 34.23
CA MET A 805 -28.22 -11.99 34.40
C MET A 805 -29.14 -11.70 35.61
N PRO A 806 -29.03 -10.53 36.27
CA PRO A 806 -29.90 -9.35 35.99
C PRO A 806 -29.10 -8.02 35.91
N GLU A 807 -29.57 -6.88 35.36
CA GLU A 807 -30.87 -6.16 35.28
C GLU A 807 -31.25 -5.30 36.52
N GLU A 808 -31.49 -3.99 36.28
CA GLU A 808 -32.08 -2.94 37.15
C GLU A 808 -31.29 -2.53 38.45
N ASP A 809 -31.44 -1.36 39.08
CA ASP A 809 -32.39 -0.23 38.92
C ASP A 809 -31.73 1.15 39.27
N ALA A 810 -32.46 2.26 39.11
CA ALA A 810 -31.99 3.65 39.14
C ALA A 810 -31.83 4.32 40.52
N GLY A 811 -31.00 5.38 40.58
CA GLY A 811 -30.77 6.19 41.80
C GLY A 811 -30.48 7.67 41.54
N ARG A 812 -31.54 8.49 41.34
CA ARG A 812 -31.42 9.95 41.11
C ARG A 812 -31.42 10.75 42.42
N ALA A 813 -30.46 11.67 42.57
CA ALA A 813 -30.47 12.76 43.55
C ALA A 813 -30.14 14.11 42.86
N ASP A 814 -30.50 15.23 43.48
CA ASP A 814 -30.55 16.58 42.87
C ASP A 814 -30.20 17.67 43.91
N ALA A 815 -29.94 18.90 43.41
CA ALA A 815 -29.67 20.17 44.10
C ALA A 815 -28.28 20.39 44.74
N GLY A 816 -27.58 21.45 44.32
CA GLY A 816 -26.28 21.84 44.91
C GLY A 816 -25.54 23.08 44.37
N MET A 817 -26.18 24.08 43.75
CA MET A 817 -25.48 25.34 43.38
C MET A 817 -25.21 26.24 44.60
N PRO A 818 -24.13 27.06 44.56
CA PRO A 818 -24.36 28.51 44.49
C PRO A 818 -23.47 29.25 43.45
N PHE A 819 -23.84 30.50 43.17
CA PHE A 819 -23.09 31.47 42.34
C PHE A 819 -22.23 32.40 43.22
N ASP A 820 -21.11 32.89 42.66
CA ASP A 820 -20.74 34.32 42.50
C ASP A 820 -19.42 34.38 41.70
N GLU A 821 -19.44 34.88 40.47
CA GLU A 821 -19.08 36.27 40.05
C GLU A 821 -17.57 36.58 40.05
N GLY A 822 -17.04 36.93 38.86
CA GLY A 822 -15.61 37.21 38.64
C GLY A 822 -15.20 37.39 37.17
N ASP A 823 -15.83 38.32 36.45
CA ASP A 823 -15.42 38.70 35.08
C ASP A 823 -14.03 39.36 35.04
N ASP A 824 -13.19 39.01 34.05
CA ASP A 824 -12.82 39.91 32.93
C ASP A 824 -11.75 39.29 31.99
N GLY A 825 -11.79 39.63 30.69
CA GLY A 825 -10.58 39.67 29.83
C GLY A 825 -10.43 38.70 28.63
N CYS A 826 -11.20 38.90 27.55
CA CYS A 826 -10.89 38.28 26.24
C CYS A 826 -9.56 38.80 25.65
N GLY A 827 -8.72 37.93 25.06
CA GLY A 827 -7.34 38.29 24.70
C GLY A 827 -6.66 37.57 23.53
N CYS A 828 -7.35 37.24 22.43
CA CYS A 828 -6.71 36.59 21.27
C CYS A 828 -5.60 37.43 20.62
N ARG A 829 -4.33 36.99 20.68
CA ARG A 829 -3.23 37.49 19.82
C ARG A 829 -2.19 36.41 19.48
N VAL A 830 -2.00 36.20 18.18
CA VAL A 830 -0.86 35.48 17.60
C VAL A 830 0.38 36.38 17.62
N ALA A 831 1.57 35.81 17.87
CA ALA A 831 2.86 36.45 17.68
C ALA A 831 3.91 35.43 17.17
N PRO A 832 4.91 35.84 16.37
CA PRO A 832 5.79 34.92 15.61
C PRO A 832 7.09 34.54 16.36
N PRO A 833 7.81 33.49 15.91
CA PRO A 833 9.11 33.11 16.46
C PRO A 833 10.18 34.21 16.32
N ARG A 834 11.10 34.27 17.28
CA ARG A 834 12.26 35.17 17.23
C ARG A 834 13.44 34.50 16.53
N SER A 835 13.94 35.16 15.49
CA SER A 835 15.31 34.96 15.04
C SER A 835 16.27 35.74 15.94
N ASP A 836 17.28 35.08 16.50
CA ASP A 836 18.46 35.76 17.05
C ASP A 836 19.72 35.27 16.34
N ALA A 837 20.58 36.22 15.95
CA ALA A 837 21.70 35.97 15.04
C ALA A 837 22.92 36.81 15.42
N ARG A 838 23.64 36.34 16.46
CA ARG A 838 24.98 36.79 16.84
C ARG A 838 25.75 35.58 17.38
N GLY A 839 27.03 35.37 17.08
CA GLY A 839 27.91 36.13 16.19
C GLY A 839 29.32 36.18 16.74
N LEU A 840 30.17 35.24 16.33
CA LEU A 840 31.59 35.17 16.70
C LEU A 840 32.46 35.02 15.45
N ALA A 841 33.65 35.60 15.47
CA ALA A 841 34.53 35.68 14.31
C ALA A 841 36.01 35.69 14.69
N PHE A 842 36.83 35.08 13.81
CA PHE A 842 38.30 35.03 13.84
C PHE A 842 38.98 34.29 15.00
N LEU A 843 39.52 33.12 14.69
CA LEU A 843 40.96 33.04 14.40
C LEU A 843 41.21 32.06 13.24
N ALA A 844 42.43 32.03 12.69
CA ALA A 844 42.72 31.31 11.44
C ALA A 844 44.20 30.90 11.32
N VAL A 845 44.47 29.77 10.64
CA VAL A 845 45.59 29.47 9.71
C VAL A 845 45.52 27.97 9.35
N GLY A 846 45.64 27.61 8.05
CA GLY A 846 45.47 26.21 7.61
C GLY A 846 45.45 25.97 6.09
N ALA A 847 46.53 26.34 5.40
CA ALA A 847 46.77 26.07 3.97
C ALA A 847 46.98 24.56 3.66
N LEU A 848 46.82 23.99 2.44
CA LEU A 848 46.51 24.48 1.07
C LEU A 848 46.16 23.28 0.13
N LEU A 849 45.22 23.45 -0.82
CA LEU A 849 45.00 22.61 -2.04
C LEU A 849 44.54 21.15 -1.77
N PHE A 850 43.87 20.38 -2.64
CA PHE A 850 43.51 20.41 -4.09
C PHE A 850 42.09 19.78 -4.27
N TRP A 851 41.36 19.73 -5.41
CA TRP A 851 41.60 20.18 -6.80
C TRP A 851 40.35 20.88 -7.42
N ARG A 852 39.55 20.22 -8.28
CA ARG A 852 38.50 20.84 -9.12
C ARG A 852 37.62 19.84 -9.90
N ARG A 853 36.29 20.11 -9.95
CA ARG A 853 35.36 19.97 -11.12
C ARG A 853 35.11 18.54 -11.69
N ARG A 854 34.04 18.24 -12.44
CA ARG A 854 32.76 18.89 -12.82
C ARG A 854 31.80 17.74 -13.21
N ARG A 855 30.48 17.89 -13.14
CA ARG A 855 29.73 18.88 -13.93
C ARG A 855 28.45 19.33 -13.26
#